data_AF-A0A1S9CIY7-F1
#
_entry.id   AF-A0A1S9CIY7-F1
#
_cell.length_a   1.000
_cell.length_b   1.000
_cell.length_c   1.000
_cell.angle_alpha   90.00
_cell.angle_beta   90.00
_cell.angle_gamma   90.00
#
_symmetry.space_group_name_H-M   'P 1'
#
loop_
_entity.id
_entity.type
_entity.pdbx_description
1 polymer ?
#
loop_
_entity_poly.entity_id
_entity_poly.type
_entity_poly.pdbx_seq_one_letter_code
_entity_poly.pdbx_strand_id
1 'polypeptide(L)'
;MIKKFIFLFTFATLFYQTEIKLFAEEVILEDKDELKWIELEGISGGRIKFDPNTGTIVDAEESIIFAHIPFSINDISVKSIGIAAFKDCKDMSSISLPNSIENICERAFQGCNSLKNVIIPEGIKVMNGAVFYLCENLEMVAIPSSVEHAVFNIFEGCENLKTVKYGSNIENWNNLKVMVSDYVKIELAERWFEVPEVYGGKLKFNVNTGTIVEAEKTITYANIPTFIEGIAVLAIAPELFYNFKELRAVFLPKTVSIIPVSAFEQCSALALILLPESIESIEKKAFWGCASLEYIKLPSSLKRIEDSAFFDCDNLPYINIPKNVEKIGDFVFGGCYLLDTVVIQGDPMDVGYDAFIYCDKLQTIHFNGSYLQWNTLEINIPESTEIICNNDITMAEFSYENIENISTQQDAIAELEKALLTVSETQLKDANSVNALARFAEALIAEISSIRLETNSDNILFINYDTLANLQNVAEELSNKLSDCINNSGMELSRTLRKIVRINTNSNAIIIIDPNIANSKINTLSVSMNDDMAISLDTNEIVTARAIEISTQKTEDNYQIAYTGGGTPLTICLPSIEGNPNYQAIIENNALIGGRYNPATNMLEAKTLLSDASYSILENVKYFADIDRTSAQMQEAIQVLSSKGIINGREGDLFEPDIPISRAEVATILVRILYAYDPFATSQYADISNDDWFKAIAGSAQRLGIMVDSTNNFRGNDLITRLELTCAISHVLKTKQTYLEVDNLEKYLSEFSDLELINTINYYDVAFATREDLVLRYNDSFMPLATVTRGEAAILLKKIYDRIG
;
A
#
# COMPACT_ATOMS: atom_id res chain seq x y z
N MET A 1 -7.74 -19.71 -79.19
CA MET A 1 -7.98 -18.56 -78.28
C MET A 1 -9.06 -18.86 -77.24
N ILE A 2 -10.28 -19.26 -77.64
CA ILE A 2 -11.36 -19.62 -76.69
C ILE A 2 -11.04 -20.86 -75.83
N LYS A 3 -10.32 -21.87 -76.36
CA LYS A 3 -9.83 -23.02 -75.55
C LYS A 3 -8.73 -22.65 -74.53
N LYS A 4 -7.95 -21.58 -74.76
CA LYS A 4 -6.99 -21.05 -73.78
C LYS A 4 -7.69 -20.21 -72.71
N PHE A 5 -8.77 -19.51 -73.08
CA PHE A 5 -9.57 -18.71 -72.15
C PHE A 5 -10.42 -19.59 -71.21
N ILE A 6 -11.02 -20.67 -71.71
CA ILE A 6 -11.78 -21.62 -70.87
C ILE A 6 -10.84 -22.42 -69.96
N PHE A 7 -9.62 -22.76 -70.42
CA PHE A 7 -8.62 -23.44 -69.60
C PHE A 7 -8.02 -22.51 -68.53
N LEU A 8 -7.84 -21.21 -68.81
CA LEU A 8 -7.46 -20.21 -67.78
C LEU A 8 -8.60 -19.87 -66.83
N PHE A 9 -9.86 -19.82 -67.27
CA PHE A 9 -10.99 -19.52 -66.40
C PHE A 9 -11.32 -20.69 -65.48
N THR A 10 -11.15 -21.93 -65.96
CA THR A 10 -11.21 -23.13 -65.12
C THR A 10 -10.00 -23.27 -64.21
N PHE A 11 -8.76 -23.03 -64.67
CA PHE A 11 -7.62 -23.00 -63.75
C PHE A 11 -7.72 -21.89 -62.70
N ALA A 12 -8.21 -20.70 -63.07
CA ALA A 12 -8.36 -19.58 -62.14
C ALA A 12 -9.45 -19.87 -61.10
N THR A 13 -10.60 -20.45 -61.49
CA THR A 13 -11.66 -20.83 -60.54
C THR A 13 -11.32 -22.08 -59.73
N LEU A 14 -10.52 -23.02 -60.26
CA LEU A 14 -9.96 -24.12 -59.48
C LEU A 14 -8.95 -23.62 -58.45
N PHE A 15 -7.94 -22.82 -58.84
CA PHE A 15 -7.00 -22.22 -57.87
C PHE A 15 -7.74 -21.38 -56.84
N TYR A 16 -8.69 -20.55 -57.28
CA TYR A 16 -9.59 -19.81 -56.40
C TYR A 16 -10.29 -20.74 -55.40
N GLN A 17 -10.64 -21.98 -55.76
CA GLN A 17 -11.29 -22.91 -54.83
C GLN A 17 -10.31 -23.78 -54.02
N THR A 18 -9.08 -24.02 -54.47
CA THR A 18 -8.11 -24.90 -53.78
C THR A 18 -7.18 -24.17 -52.82
N GLU A 19 -6.91 -22.88 -52.98
CA GLU A 19 -6.17 -22.08 -51.97
C GLU A 19 -7.08 -21.33 -50.99
N ILE A 20 -8.31 -20.99 -51.38
CA ILE A 20 -9.29 -20.31 -50.48
C ILE A 20 -9.96 -21.30 -49.52
N LYS A 21 -9.96 -22.61 -49.81
CA LYS A 21 -10.52 -23.63 -48.93
C LYS A 21 -9.75 -23.85 -47.62
N LEU A 22 -8.61 -23.18 -47.41
CA LEU A 22 -7.80 -23.35 -46.21
C LEU A 22 -8.01 -22.30 -45.11
N PHE A 23 -8.81 -21.24 -45.31
CA PHE A 23 -9.00 -20.20 -44.26
C PHE A 23 -10.42 -19.67 -44.06
N ALA A 24 -11.42 -20.17 -44.80
CA ALA A 24 -12.82 -19.91 -44.47
C ALA A 24 -13.42 -21.20 -43.89
N GLU A 25 -13.25 -21.43 -42.58
CA GLU A 25 -14.35 -22.09 -41.88
C GLU A 25 -15.58 -21.23 -42.15
N GLU A 26 -16.65 -21.80 -42.70
CA GLU A 26 -17.94 -21.12 -42.74
C GLU A 26 -18.32 -20.86 -41.28
N VAL A 27 -17.98 -19.67 -40.81
CA VAL A 27 -18.42 -19.15 -39.53
C VAL A 27 -19.94 -19.10 -39.64
N ILE A 28 -20.61 -20.02 -38.94
CA ILE A 28 -22.07 -20.02 -38.84
C ILE A 28 -22.41 -18.78 -38.00
N LEU A 29 -22.65 -17.66 -38.69
CA LEU A 29 -23.13 -16.43 -38.06
C LEU A 29 -24.56 -16.66 -37.58
N GLU A 30 -24.90 -16.16 -36.40
CA GLU A 30 -26.31 -15.99 -36.04
C GLU A 30 -26.99 -15.11 -37.09
N ASP A 31 -28.28 -15.37 -37.37
CA ASP A 31 -29.04 -14.56 -38.32
C ASP A 31 -28.96 -13.09 -37.87
N LYS A 32 -28.49 -12.19 -38.75
CA LYS A 32 -28.29 -10.77 -38.42
C LYS A 32 -29.58 -10.13 -37.88
N ASP A 33 -30.75 -10.67 -38.25
CA ASP A 33 -32.05 -10.21 -37.78
C ASP A 33 -32.38 -10.60 -36.33
N GLU A 34 -31.71 -11.60 -35.77
CA GLU A 34 -31.86 -12.03 -34.37
C GLU A 34 -30.93 -11.28 -33.40
N LEU A 35 -29.85 -10.67 -33.92
CA LEU A 35 -28.88 -9.91 -33.14
C LEU A 35 -29.38 -8.51 -32.75
N LYS A 36 -29.14 -8.12 -31.49
CA LYS A 36 -29.56 -6.83 -30.93
C LYS A 36 -28.58 -5.70 -31.25
N TRP A 37 -29.12 -4.51 -31.44
CA TRP A 37 -28.33 -3.27 -31.50
C TRP A 37 -27.75 -2.91 -30.13
N ILE A 38 -26.47 -2.53 -30.10
CA ILE A 38 -25.76 -2.11 -28.89
C ILE A 38 -25.14 -0.73 -29.05
N GLU A 39 -25.13 0.02 -27.95
CA GLU A 39 -24.42 1.30 -27.78
C GLU A 39 -23.09 1.03 -27.04
N LEU A 40 -22.02 1.73 -27.42
CA LEU A 40 -20.70 1.65 -26.79
C LEU A 40 -20.06 3.04 -26.80
N GLU A 41 -19.41 3.45 -25.71
CA GLU A 41 -18.53 4.62 -25.78
C GLU A 41 -17.37 4.34 -26.74
N GLY A 42 -16.97 5.35 -27.52
CA GLY A 42 -16.14 5.18 -28.71
C GLY A 42 -16.94 5.13 -30.01
N ILE A 43 -18.20 4.66 -30.00
CA ILE A 43 -19.11 4.81 -31.15
C ILE A 43 -20.00 6.03 -30.92
N SER A 44 -20.03 6.95 -31.88
CA SER A 44 -20.87 8.15 -31.80
C SER A 44 -21.77 8.26 -33.03
N GLY A 45 -22.99 8.74 -32.83
CA GLY A 45 -23.96 8.94 -33.90
C GLY A 45 -24.74 7.69 -34.32
N GLY A 46 -24.43 6.51 -33.78
CA GLY A 46 -25.17 5.28 -34.09
C GLY A 46 -24.76 4.10 -33.23
N ARG A 47 -25.30 2.93 -33.58
CA ARG A 47 -25.13 1.64 -32.89
C ARG A 47 -24.55 0.60 -33.82
N ILE A 48 -24.13 -0.53 -33.24
CA ILE A 48 -23.64 -1.70 -33.99
C ILE A 48 -24.40 -2.96 -33.59
N LYS A 49 -24.35 -3.99 -34.44
CA LYS A 49 -24.70 -5.38 -34.08
C LYS A 49 -23.41 -6.18 -33.99
N PHE A 50 -23.25 -6.87 -32.86
CA PHE A 50 -22.10 -7.69 -32.56
C PHE A 50 -22.55 -9.13 -32.35
N ASP A 51 -21.94 -10.07 -33.08
CA ASP A 51 -22.13 -11.49 -32.92
C ASP A 51 -21.12 -12.03 -31.88
N PRO A 52 -21.58 -12.37 -30.66
CA PRO A 52 -20.71 -12.84 -29.59
C PRO A 52 -20.10 -14.22 -29.86
N ASN A 53 -20.71 -15.06 -30.70
CA ASN A 53 -20.19 -16.40 -30.97
C ASN A 53 -18.91 -16.35 -31.82
N THR A 54 -18.78 -15.28 -32.61
CA THR A 54 -17.76 -15.17 -33.65
C THR A 54 -16.82 -13.98 -33.42
N GLY A 55 -17.18 -13.07 -32.51
CA GLY A 55 -16.45 -11.83 -32.28
C GLY A 55 -16.57 -10.87 -33.46
N THR A 56 -17.67 -10.95 -34.22
CA THR A 56 -17.83 -10.20 -35.48
C THR A 56 -18.76 -9.02 -35.29
N ILE A 57 -18.33 -7.83 -35.71
CA ILE A 57 -19.28 -6.73 -35.95
C ILE A 57 -19.96 -7.01 -37.28
N VAL A 58 -21.24 -7.36 -37.24
CA VAL A 58 -21.99 -7.81 -38.42
C VAL A 58 -22.73 -6.69 -39.13
N ASP A 59 -23.05 -5.61 -38.43
CA ASP A 59 -23.84 -4.48 -38.94
C ASP A 59 -23.59 -3.22 -38.12
N ALA A 60 -23.77 -2.06 -38.72
CA ALA A 60 -23.56 -0.75 -38.12
C ALA A 60 -24.54 0.26 -38.70
N GLU A 61 -25.06 1.16 -37.86
CA GLU A 61 -25.98 2.19 -38.34
C GLU A 61 -25.25 3.20 -39.24
N GLU A 62 -25.85 3.55 -40.38
CA GLU A 62 -25.28 4.50 -41.35
C GLU A 62 -25.00 5.89 -40.74
N SER A 63 -25.61 6.22 -39.59
CA SER A 63 -25.49 7.50 -38.88
C SER A 63 -24.23 7.66 -38.03
N ILE A 64 -23.35 6.65 -37.97
CA ILE A 64 -22.10 6.73 -37.20
C ILE A 64 -21.18 7.85 -37.73
N ILE A 65 -20.64 8.66 -36.81
CA ILE A 65 -19.76 9.82 -37.09
C ILE A 65 -18.30 9.50 -36.73
N PHE A 66 -18.09 8.84 -35.59
CA PHE A 66 -16.79 8.36 -35.12
C PHE A 66 -16.96 6.92 -34.63
N ALA A 67 -16.03 6.05 -35.02
CA ALA A 67 -15.99 4.67 -34.57
C ALA A 67 -14.61 4.33 -33.98
N HIS A 68 -14.49 4.36 -32.66
CA HIS A 68 -13.39 3.76 -31.92
C HIS A 68 -13.78 2.34 -31.51
N ILE A 69 -13.41 1.36 -32.35
CA ILE A 69 -13.75 -0.04 -32.07
C ILE A 69 -12.86 -0.54 -30.91
N PRO A 70 -13.43 -1.02 -29.80
CA PRO A 70 -12.64 -1.53 -28.68
C PRO A 70 -12.08 -2.92 -28.98
N PHE A 71 -11.04 -3.32 -28.24
CA PHE A 71 -10.45 -4.66 -28.34
C PHE A 71 -11.45 -5.78 -28.04
N SER A 72 -12.37 -5.58 -27.09
CA SER A 72 -13.43 -6.52 -26.72
C SER A 72 -14.77 -5.81 -26.47
N ILE A 73 -15.87 -6.55 -26.64
CA ILE A 73 -17.25 -6.13 -26.35
C ILE A 73 -17.88 -7.20 -25.46
N ASN A 74 -18.36 -6.83 -24.27
CA ASN A 74 -18.90 -7.77 -23.26
C ASN A 74 -17.94 -8.96 -23.01
N ASP A 75 -16.65 -8.66 -22.81
CA ASP A 75 -15.55 -9.61 -22.61
C ASP A 75 -15.24 -10.57 -23.78
N ILE A 76 -15.80 -10.30 -24.96
CA ILE A 76 -15.56 -11.07 -26.18
C ILE A 76 -14.69 -10.25 -27.13
N SER A 77 -13.54 -10.80 -27.52
CA SER A 77 -12.61 -10.15 -28.45
C SER A 77 -13.26 -9.85 -29.80
N VAL A 78 -13.06 -8.63 -30.31
CA VAL A 78 -13.52 -8.23 -31.64
C VAL A 78 -12.53 -8.74 -32.67
N LYS A 79 -12.88 -9.84 -33.35
CA LYS A 79 -12.02 -10.57 -34.28
C LYS A 79 -12.25 -10.19 -35.73
N SER A 80 -13.44 -9.72 -36.10
CA SER A 80 -13.69 -9.39 -37.49
C SER A 80 -14.71 -8.28 -37.72
N ILE A 81 -14.56 -7.63 -38.86
CA ILE A 81 -15.56 -6.72 -39.42
C ILE A 81 -16.25 -7.48 -40.54
N GLY A 82 -17.53 -7.80 -40.32
CA GLY A 82 -18.32 -8.66 -41.19
C GLY A 82 -18.59 -8.06 -42.56
N ILE A 83 -19.14 -8.91 -43.45
CA ILE A 83 -19.48 -8.50 -44.82
C ILE A 83 -20.42 -7.30 -44.77
N ALA A 84 -19.97 -6.21 -45.40
CA ALA A 84 -20.68 -4.93 -45.48
C ALA A 84 -21.09 -4.31 -44.14
N ALA A 85 -20.37 -4.61 -43.03
CA ALA A 85 -20.80 -4.20 -41.69
C ALA A 85 -20.93 -2.68 -41.49
N PHE A 86 -20.03 -1.87 -42.07
CA PHE A 86 -20.08 -0.40 -42.02
C PHE A 86 -20.37 0.20 -43.39
N LYS A 87 -21.06 -0.56 -44.25
CA LYS A 87 -21.39 -0.09 -45.59
C LYS A 87 -22.28 1.15 -45.49
N ASP A 88 -22.00 2.15 -46.33
CA ASP A 88 -22.76 3.39 -46.45
C ASP A 88 -22.79 4.28 -45.17
N CYS A 89 -21.87 4.08 -44.21
CA CYS A 89 -21.63 5.00 -43.08
C CYS A 89 -20.98 6.32 -43.57
N LYS A 90 -21.74 7.13 -44.31
CA LYS A 90 -21.25 8.30 -45.06
C LYS A 90 -20.74 9.43 -44.19
N ASP A 91 -21.24 9.53 -42.96
CA ASP A 91 -20.84 10.56 -41.99
C ASP A 91 -19.63 10.14 -41.14
N MET A 92 -19.18 8.88 -41.25
CA MET A 92 -18.07 8.35 -40.46
C MET A 92 -16.74 8.97 -40.90
N SER A 93 -16.30 9.96 -40.14
CA SER A 93 -15.15 10.80 -40.47
C SER A 93 -13.81 10.25 -39.94
N SER A 94 -13.86 9.43 -38.89
CA SER A 94 -12.72 8.64 -38.42
C SER A 94 -13.15 7.26 -37.93
N ILE A 95 -12.32 6.27 -38.23
CA ILE A 95 -12.40 4.94 -37.64
C ILE A 95 -11.03 4.55 -37.09
N SER A 96 -11.01 3.97 -35.90
CA SER A 96 -9.83 3.32 -35.35
C SER A 96 -10.15 1.86 -35.03
N LEU A 97 -9.33 0.98 -35.58
CA LEU A 97 -9.48 -0.47 -35.53
C LEU A 97 -8.44 -1.05 -34.57
N PRO A 98 -8.82 -1.94 -33.64
CA PRO A 98 -7.89 -2.60 -32.74
C PRO A 98 -7.11 -3.70 -33.46
N ASN A 99 -5.93 -4.04 -32.96
CA ASN A 99 -5.10 -5.12 -33.48
C ASN A 99 -5.66 -6.54 -33.22
N SER A 100 -6.81 -6.66 -32.54
CA SER A 100 -7.54 -7.92 -32.39
C SER A 100 -8.22 -8.38 -33.68
N ILE A 101 -8.39 -7.48 -34.66
CA ILE A 101 -9.08 -7.79 -35.91
C ILE A 101 -8.19 -8.66 -36.80
N GLU A 102 -8.65 -9.87 -37.07
CA GLU A 102 -8.01 -10.85 -37.94
C GLU A 102 -8.54 -10.75 -39.38
N ASN A 103 -9.79 -10.31 -39.56
CA ASN A 103 -10.45 -10.27 -40.86
C ASN A 103 -11.29 -8.99 -41.05
N ILE A 104 -11.13 -8.36 -42.20
CA ILE A 104 -12.04 -7.32 -42.69
C ILE A 104 -12.68 -7.87 -43.96
N CYS A 105 -13.96 -8.20 -43.90
CA CYS A 105 -14.65 -8.90 -44.96
C CYS A 105 -15.01 -7.99 -46.14
N GLU A 106 -15.50 -8.61 -47.22
CA GLU A 106 -15.90 -7.94 -48.46
C GLU A 106 -16.84 -6.74 -48.17
N ARG A 107 -16.50 -5.59 -48.76
CA ARG A 107 -17.26 -4.32 -48.70
C ARG A 107 -17.47 -3.75 -47.29
N ALA A 108 -16.68 -4.16 -46.29
CA ALA A 108 -16.84 -3.74 -44.90
C ALA A 108 -17.02 -2.22 -44.72
N PHE A 109 -16.24 -1.39 -45.45
CA PHE A 109 -16.31 0.07 -45.38
C PHE A 109 -16.72 0.71 -46.70
N GLN A 110 -17.46 -0.01 -47.55
CA GLN A 110 -17.88 0.52 -48.83
C GLN A 110 -18.70 1.81 -48.64
N GLY A 111 -18.35 2.89 -49.34
CA GLY A 111 -19.11 4.15 -49.36
C GLY A 111 -19.01 4.99 -48.08
N CYS A 112 -18.00 4.78 -47.24
CA CYS A 112 -17.70 5.63 -46.07
C CYS A 112 -17.08 6.96 -46.51
N ASN A 113 -17.89 7.82 -47.13
CA ASN A 113 -17.40 8.97 -47.92
C ASN A 113 -16.77 10.10 -47.08
N SER A 114 -16.99 10.19 -45.76
CA SER A 114 -16.33 11.22 -44.93
C SER A 114 -14.97 10.80 -44.38
N LEU A 115 -14.60 9.53 -44.56
CA LEU A 115 -13.42 8.95 -43.96
C LEU A 115 -12.15 9.43 -44.67
N LYS A 116 -11.25 10.13 -43.96
CA LYS A 116 -10.05 10.74 -44.56
C LYS A 116 -8.78 9.91 -44.43
N ASN A 117 -8.57 9.31 -43.27
CA ASN A 117 -7.37 8.57 -42.97
C ASN A 117 -7.78 7.24 -42.35
N VAL A 118 -7.22 6.16 -42.85
CA VAL A 118 -7.47 4.82 -42.31
C VAL A 118 -6.15 4.12 -42.06
N ILE A 119 -6.04 3.55 -40.87
CA ILE A 119 -4.97 2.65 -40.49
C ILE A 119 -5.55 1.24 -40.45
N ILE A 120 -5.07 0.38 -41.35
CA ILE A 120 -5.42 -1.03 -41.32
C ILE A 120 -4.55 -1.70 -40.26
N PRO A 121 -5.14 -2.41 -39.27
CA PRO A 121 -4.39 -2.99 -38.16
C PRO A 121 -3.49 -4.14 -38.63
N GLU A 122 -2.38 -4.37 -37.93
CA GLU A 122 -1.55 -5.56 -38.12
C GLU A 122 -2.35 -6.84 -37.81
N GLY A 123 -2.05 -7.93 -38.51
CA GLY A 123 -2.75 -9.21 -38.37
C GLY A 123 -3.61 -9.59 -39.58
N ILE A 124 -4.05 -8.60 -40.36
CA ILE A 124 -4.76 -8.84 -41.63
C ILE A 124 -3.82 -9.51 -42.64
N LYS A 125 -4.10 -10.78 -42.98
CA LYS A 125 -3.31 -11.57 -43.96
C LYS A 125 -3.75 -11.35 -45.39
N VAL A 126 -5.06 -11.26 -45.59
CA VAL A 126 -5.68 -11.12 -46.90
C VAL A 126 -6.54 -9.88 -46.89
N MET A 127 -6.27 -8.96 -47.83
CA MET A 127 -7.22 -7.89 -48.13
C MET A 127 -7.93 -8.23 -49.44
N ASN A 128 -9.15 -8.74 -49.32
CA ASN A 128 -10.01 -9.09 -50.45
C ASN A 128 -11.31 -8.25 -50.45
N GLY A 129 -12.03 -8.26 -51.57
CA GLY A 129 -13.44 -7.85 -51.59
C GLY A 129 -13.73 -6.35 -51.51
N ALA A 130 -12.89 -5.48 -52.10
CA ALA A 130 -13.22 -4.06 -52.28
C ALA A 130 -13.58 -3.33 -50.95
N VAL A 131 -12.73 -3.52 -49.93
CA VAL A 131 -12.94 -3.05 -48.54
C VAL A 131 -13.27 -1.55 -48.46
N PHE A 132 -12.57 -0.71 -49.24
CA PHE A 132 -12.75 0.75 -49.29
C PHE A 132 -13.39 1.22 -50.58
N TYR A 133 -14.17 0.36 -51.24
CA TYR A 133 -14.84 0.69 -52.49
C TYR A 133 -15.66 1.97 -52.34
N LEU A 134 -15.43 2.95 -53.22
CA LEU A 134 -16.08 4.27 -53.21
C LEU A 134 -15.86 5.12 -51.95
N CYS A 135 -14.79 4.92 -51.17
CA CYS A 135 -14.42 5.88 -50.12
C CYS A 135 -13.77 7.15 -50.71
N GLU A 136 -14.58 8.08 -51.22
CA GLU A 136 -14.15 9.20 -52.06
C GLU A 136 -13.19 10.20 -51.38
N ASN A 137 -13.36 10.51 -50.09
CA ASN A 137 -12.50 11.47 -49.37
C ASN A 137 -11.30 10.84 -48.65
N LEU A 138 -11.03 9.56 -48.89
CA LEU A 138 -9.90 8.87 -48.28
C LEU A 138 -8.60 9.44 -48.85
N GLU A 139 -7.84 10.18 -48.05
CA GLU A 139 -6.59 10.85 -48.44
C GLU A 139 -5.35 9.99 -48.18
N MET A 140 -5.36 9.22 -47.09
CA MET A 140 -4.25 8.36 -46.72
C MET A 140 -4.74 7.02 -46.19
N VAL A 141 -4.11 5.96 -46.68
CA VAL A 141 -4.28 4.61 -46.13
C VAL A 141 -2.93 4.07 -45.71
N ALA A 142 -2.88 3.60 -44.47
CA ALA A 142 -1.77 2.86 -43.93
C ALA A 142 -2.06 1.35 -44.08
N ILE A 143 -1.34 0.69 -44.99
CA ILE A 143 -1.40 -0.76 -45.16
C ILE A 143 -0.29 -1.40 -44.32
N PRO A 144 -0.59 -2.39 -43.44
CA PRO A 144 0.37 -3.02 -42.54
C PRO A 144 1.29 -3.98 -43.27
N SER A 145 2.33 -4.43 -42.57
CA SER A 145 3.28 -5.41 -43.09
C SER A 145 2.71 -6.82 -43.18
N SER A 146 1.68 -7.15 -42.38
CA SER A 146 1.05 -8.47 -42.34
C SER A 146 0.29 -8.87 -43.60
N VAL A 147 -0.03 -7.93 -44.50
CA VAL A 147 -0.77 -8.25 -45.73
C VAL A 147 0.13 -9.05 -46.65
N GLU A 148 -0.24 -10.32 -46.87
CA GLU A 148 0.48 -11.27 -47.73
C GLU A 148 -0.19 -11.39 -49.09
N HIS A 149 -1.52 -11.35 -49.14
CA HIS A 149 -2.31 -11.44 -50.36
C HIS A 149 -3.32 -10.30 -50.43
N ALA A 150 -3.05 -9.32 -51.30
CA ALA A 150 -4.09 -8.43 -51.77
C ALA A 150 -4.75 -9.03 -53.03
N VAL A 151 -6.04 -8.76 -53.22
CA VAL A 151 -6.73 -8.99 -54.50
C VAL A 151 -7.24 -7.66 -55.05
N PHE A 152 -7.53 -7.59 -56.34
CA PHE A 152 -7.81 -6.37 -57.08
C PHE A 152 -8.85 -5.41 -56.44
N ASN A 153 -8.68 -4.13 -56.75
CA ASN A 153 -9.70 -3.07 -56.58
C ASN A 153 -10.10 -2.71 -55.13
N ILE A 154 -9.20 -2.92 -54.16
CA ILE A 154 -9.33 -2.45 -52.77
C ILE A 154 -9.65 -0.95 -52.67
N PHE A 155 -9.03 -0.14 -53.53
CA PHE A 155 -9.15 1.32 -53.57
C PHE A 155 -9.90 1.83 -54.80
N GLU A 156 -10.69 0.99 -55.46
CA GLU A 156 -11.51 1.43 -56.58
C GLU A 156 -12.53 2.46 -56.11
N GLY A 157 -12.51 3.67 -56.70
CA GLY A 157 -13.35 4.78 -56.29
C GLY A 157 -12.79 5.66 -55.16
N CYS A 158 -11.58 5.41 -54.64
CA CYS A 158 -10.91 6.30 -53.69
C CYS A 158 -10.24 7.48 -54.41
N GLU A 159 -11.02 8.46 -54.89
CA GLU A 159 -10.54 9.53 -55.78
C GLU A 159 -9.53 10.49 -55.15
N ASN A 160 -9.59 10.71 -53.82
CA ASN A 160 -8.69 11.63 -53.12
C ASN A 160 -7.46 10.98 -52.49
N LEU A 161 -7.22 9.69 -52.75
CA LEU A 161 -6.09 8.98 -52.15
C LEU A 161 -4.78 9.58 -52.67
N LYS A 162 -4.01 10.20 -51.79
CA LYS A 162 -2.73 10.87 -52.13
C LYS A 162 -1.54 10.02 -51.73
N THR A 163 -1.65 9.34 -50.59
CA THR A 163 -0.55 8.60 -50.01
C THR A 163 -1.04 7.23 -49.56
N VAL A 164 -0.37 6.20 -50.04
CA VAL A 164 -0.43 4.88 -49.41
C VAL A 164 0.87 4.70 -48.66
N LYS A 165 0.77 4.58 -47.35
CA LYS A 165 1.92 4.28 -46.52
C LYS A 165 1.97 2.78 -46.32
N TYR A 166 3.07 2.15 -46.70
CA TYR A 166 3.18 0.70 -46.63
C TYR A 166 4.14 0.27 -45.50
N GLY A 167 3.69 -0.66 -44.67
CA GLY A 167 4.39 -1.13 -43.48
C GLY A 167 5.59 -2.05 -43.74
N SER A 168 5.81 -2.49 -44.98
CA SER A 168 6.97 -3.29 -45.35
C SER A 168 7.87 -2.53 -46.34
N ASN A 169 8.63 -3.26 -47.15
CA ASN A 169 9.52 -2.69 -48.16
C ASN A 169 8.83 -2.57 -49.53
N ILE A 170 9.47 -1.86 -50.46
CA ILE A 170 8.91 -1.64 -51.81
C ILE A 170 8.80 -2.93 -52.65
N GLU A 171 9.62 -3.94 -52.38
CA GLU A 171 9.58 -5.23 -53.09
C GLU A 171 8.31 -6.00 -52.73
N ASN A 172 7.99 -6.07 -51.44
CA ASN A 172 6.76 -6.68 -50.93
C ASN A 172 5.52 -5.92 -51.41
N TRP A 173 5.57 -4.58 -51.43
CA TRP A 173 4.49 -3.77 -52.01
C TRP A 173 4.19 -4.18 -53.45
N ASN A 174 5.23 -4.30 -54.28
CA ASN A 174 5.09 -4.68 -55.67
C ASN A 174 4.53 -6.11 -55.82
N ASN A 175 4.88 -7.02 -54.91
CA ASN A 175 4.39 -8.40 -54.90
C ASN A 175 2.90 -8.53 -54.56
N LEU A 176 2.34 -7.58 -53.79
CA LEU A 176 0.90 -7.55 -53.49
C LEU A 176 0.04 -7.25 -54.72
N LYS A 177 0.60 -6.66 -55.77
CA LYS A 177 -0.12 -6.30 -57.02
C LYS A 177 -1.37 -5.44 -56.76
N VAL A 178 -1.35 -4.63 -55.71
CA VAL A 178 -2.41 -3.65 -55.44
C VAL A 178 -2.41 -2.63 -56.57
N MET A 179 -3.55 -2.44 -57.22
CA MET A 179 -3.71 -1.38 -58.21
C MET A 179 -4.06 -0.07 -57.50
N VAL A 180 -3.20 0.92 -57.66
CA VAL A 180 -3.41 2.32 -57.23
C VAL A 180 -3.08 3.24 -58.41
N SER A 181 -3.65 4.46 -58.42
CA SER A 181 -3.35 5.46 -59.45
C SER A 181 -1.90 5.93 -59.39
N ASP A 182 -1.31 6.28 -60.55
CA ASP A 182 0.11 6.67 -60.66
C ASP A 182 0.53 7.90 -59.83
N TYR A 183 -0.42 8.75 -59.42
CA TYR A 183 -0.14 9.93 -58.60
C TYR A 183 -0.13 9.64 -57.09
N VAL A 184 -0.54 8.44 -56.67
CA VAL A 184 -0.51 8.02 -55.28
C VAL A 184 0.93 7.78 -54.88
N LYS A 185 1.42 8.52 -53.88
CA LYS A 185 2.76 8.32 -53.34
C LYS A 185 2.78 7.09 -52.45
N ILE A 186 3.73 6.20 -52.73
CA ILE A 186 4.08 5.10 -51.83
C ILE A 186 5.27 5.57 -51.00
N GLU A 187 5.06 5.85 -49.73
CA GLU A 187 6.16 6.12 -48.79
C GLU A 187 6.23 4.98 -47.76
N LEU A 188 7.45 4.53 -47.47
CA LEU A 188 7.69 3.51 -46.45
C LEU A 188 7.34 4.10 -45.08
N ALA A 189 6.67 3.32 -44.24
CA ALA A 189 6.03 3.86 -43.04
C ALA A 189 6.98 4.44 -41.98
N GLU A 190 8.25 4.05 -41.98
CA GLU A 190 9.24 4.37 -40.93
C GLU A 190 10.26 5.42 -41.39
N ARG A 191 10.45 6.50 -40.60
CA ARG A 191 11.43 7.57 -40.90
C ARG A 191 12.07 8.13 -39.63
N TRP A 192 13.29 8.67 -39.70
CA TRP A 192 14.00 9.32 -38.59
C TRP A 192 13.54 10.76 -38.36
N PHE A 193 13.35 11.15 -37.09
CA PHE A 193 12.90 12.46 -36.63
C PHE A 193 13.83 13.03 -35.55
N GLU A 194 14.09 14.34 -35.62
CA GLU A 194 14.69 15.09 -34.53
C GLU A 194 13.59 15.53 -33.56
N VAL A 195 13.74 15.18 -32.28
CA VAL A 195 12.75 15.47 -31.24
C VAL A 195 13.38 16.43 -30.21
N PRO A 196 12.82 17.63 -29.96
CA PRO A 196 13.49 18.70 -29.20
C PRO A 196 13.97 18.33 -27.78
N GLU A 197 13.32 17.37 -27.13
CA GLU A 197 13.63 16.95 -25.75
C GLU A 197 14.21 15.53 -25.67
N VAL A 198 14.74 15.05 -26.80
CA VAL A 198 15.55 13.84 -26.87
C VAL A 198 17.00 14.27 -27.11
N TYR A 199 17.86 14.04 -26.11
CA TYR A 199 19.25 14.46 -26.14
C TYR A 199 20.16 13.31 -26.56
N GLY A 200 21.08 13.60 -27.47
CA GLY A 200 22.10 12.66 -27.92
C GLY A 200 21.74 11.88 -29.18
N GLY A 201 20.54 12.02 -29.76
CA GLY A 201 20.20 11.38 -31.02
C GLY A 201 18.74 11.57 -31.47
N LYS A 202 18.38 10.86 -32.53
CA LYS A 202 17.07 10.89 -33.20
C LYS A 202 16.24 9.64 -32.89
N LEU A 203 14.94 9.72 -33.18
CA LEU A 203 14.01 8.60 -33.08
C LEU A 203 13.42 8.28 -34.46
N LYS A 204 13.32 7.01 -34.82
CA LYS A 204 12.64 6.54 -36.02
C LYS A 204 11.20 6.20 -35.67
N PHE A 205 10.26 6.80 -36.38
CA PHE A 205 8.84 6.71 -36.09
C PHE A 205 8.07 6.17 -37.29
N ASN A 206 7.23 5.17 -37.01
CA ASN A 206 6.31 4.57 -37.96
C ASN A 206 5.00 5.36 -37.95
N VAL A 207 4.79 6.14 -39.00
CA VAL A 207 3.65 7.04 -39.13
C VAL A 207 2.34 6.33 -39.52
N ASN A 208 2.35 5.00 -39.69
CA ASN A 208 1.15 4.18 -39.87
C ASN A 208 0.58 3.73 -38.55
N THR A 209 1.46 3.27 -37.67
CA THR A 209 1.06 2.67 -36.40
C THR A 209 1.13 3.66 -35.24
N GLY A 210 1.77 4.82 -35.45
CA GLY A 210 2.07 5.75 -34.37
C GLY A 210 3.12 5.17 -33.42
N THR A 211 4.00 4.30 -33.90
CA THR A 211 4.99 3.58 -33.09
C THR A 211 6.38 4.14 -33.30
N ILE A 212 7.13 4.39 -32.22
CA ILE A 212 8.58 4.66 -32.34
C ILE A 212 9.29 3.31 -32.51
N VAL A 213 9.87 3.09 -33.68
CA VAL A 213 10.40 1.78 -34.12
C VAL A 213 11.90 1.62 -33.93
N GLU A 214 12.65 2.72 -33.83
CA GLU A 214 14.11 2.68 -33.65
C GLU A 214 14.58 3.96 -32.95
N ALA A 215 15.71 3.90 -32.26
CA ALA A 215 16.33 5.04 -31.58
C ALA A 215 17.84 5.05 -31.84
N GLU A 216 18.45 6.23 -31.94
CA GLU A 216 19.90 6.32 -32.06
C GLU A 216 20.60 6.01 -30.73
N LYS A 217 21.58 5.10 -30.76
CA LYS A 217 22.24 4.53 -29.57
C LYS A 217 22.91 5.55 -28.64
N THR A 218 23.19 6.74 -29.15
CA THR A 218 23.85 7.84 -28.45
C THR A 218 22.90 8.65 -27.56
N ILE A 219 21.61 8.35 -27.55
CA ILE A 219 20.62 9.01 -26.69
C ILE A 219 20.92 8.73 -25.22
N THR A 220 21.01 9.80 -24.43
CA THR A 220 21.25 9.74 -22.98
C THR A 220 20.03 10.15 -22.16
N TYR A 221 19.08 10.86 -22.77
CA TYR A 221 17.83 11.31 -22.17
C TYR A 221 16.75 11.36 -23.24
N ALA A 222 15.59 10.73 -22.98
CA ALA A 222 14.49 10.66 -23.93
C ALA A 222 13.18 11.13 -23.27
N ASN A 223 12.81 12.40 -23.46
CA ASN A 223 11.45 12.84 -23.20
C ASN A 223 10.62 12.73 -24.50
N ILE A 224 9.79 11.69 -24.58
CA ILE A 224 9.04 11.36 -25.78
C ILE A 224 7.71 12.14 -25.78
N PRO A 225 7.47 13.03 -26.77
CA PRO A 225 6.27 13.85 -26.80
C PRO A 225 5.03 13.03 -27.22
N THR A 226 3.84 13.54 -26.88
CA THR A 226 2.55 12.92 -27.26
C THR A 226 2.32 12.88 -28.77
N PHE A 227 2.90 13.82 -29.52
CA PHE A 227 2.75 13.90 -30.98
C PHE A 227 4.11 14.10 -31.66
N ILE A 228 4.31 13.41 -32.78
CA ILE A 228 5.42 13.65 -33.72
C ILE A 228 4.77 13.99 -35.07
N GLU A 229 5.01 15.21 -35.58
CA GLU A 229 4.43 15.72 -36.84
C GLU A 229 2.89 15.58 -36.93
N GLY A 230 2.19 15.86 -35.82
CA GLY A 230 0.72 15.81 -35.75
C GLY A 230 0.12 14.40 -35.68
N ILE A 231 0.95 13.35 -35.67
CA ILE A 231 0.53 11.97 -35.43
C ILE A 231 0.82 11.61 -33.97
N ALA A 232 -0.14 11.01 -33.29
CA ALA A 232 0.01 10.60 -31.90
C ALA A 232 1.04 9.47 -31.77
N VAL A 233 1.87 9.54 -30.73
CA VAL A 233 2.74 8.43 -30.33
C VAL A 233 1.91 7.46 -29.50
N LEU A 234 1.45 6.39 -30.15
CA LEU A 234 0.56 5.38 -29.56
C LEU A 234 1.33 4.22 -28.95
N ALA A 235 2.55 3.98 -29.42
CA ALA A 235 3.39 2.89 -28.94
C ALA A 235 4.88 3.19 -29.10
N ILE A 236 5.69 2.41 -28.40
CA ILE A 236 7.10 2.21 -28.70
C ILE A 236 7.26 0.76 -29.19
N ALA A 237 8.29 0.47 -29.98
CA ALA A 237 8.53 -0.88 -30.47
C ALA A 237 9.27 -1.73 -29.42
N PRO A 238 9.17 -3.08 -29.53
CA PRO A 238 10.07 -3.98 -28.80
C PRO A 238 11.53 -3.60 -29.02
N GLU A 239 12.35 -3.79 -27.99
CA GLU A 239 13.79 -3.54 -28.04
C GLU A 239 14.21 -2.08 -28.39
N LEU A 240 13.30 -1.11 -28.33
CA LEU A 240 13.56 0.26 -28.82
C LEU A 240 14.86 0.88 -28.26
N PHE A 241 15.08 0.73 -26.95
CA PHE A 241 16.27 1.19 -26.25
C PHE A 241 17.16 0.03 -25.78
N TYR A 242 17.05 -1.16 -26.38
CA TYR A 242 17.84 -2.33 -25.99
C TYR A 242 19.33 -2.00 -25.91
N ASN A 243 19.94 -2.25 -24.75
CA ASN A 243 21.34 -2.09 -24.40
C ASN A 243 21.87 -0.63 -24.49
N PHE A 244 21.02 0.38 -24.27
CA PHE A 244 21.47 1.79 -24.28
C PHE A 244 22.20 2.10 -22.98
N LYS A 245 23.50 1.80 -22.95
CA LYS A 245 24.36 1.89 -21.75
C LYS A 245 24.54 3.31 -21.19
N GLU A 246 24.21 4.34 -21.94
CA GLU A 246 24.32 5.74 -21.51
C GLU A 246 22.95 6.41 -21.30
N LEU A 247 21.85 5.70 -21.54
CA LEU A 247 20.50 6.22 -21.33
C LEU A 247 20.21 6.28 -19.84
N ARG A 248 19.98 7.49 -19.32
CA ARG A 248 19.83 7.76 -17.88
C ARG A 248 18.40 8.03 -17.47
N ALA A 249 17.61 8.66 -18.35
CA ALA A 249 16.23 8.95 -18.05
C ALA A 249 15.30 8.88 -19.28
N VAL A 250 14.08 8.40 -19.04
CA VAL A 250 13.02 8.27 -20.04
C VAL A 250 11.69 8.79 -19.48
N PHE A 251 10.97 9.55 -20.30
CA PHE A 251 9.63 10.05 -20.01
C PHE A 251 8.72 9.66 -21.17
N LEU A 252 7.67 8.89 -20.88
CA LEU A 252 6.73 8.40 -21.89
C LEU A 252 5.45 9.24 -21.91
N PRO A 253 4.85 9.48 -23.09
CA PRO A 253 3.62 10.24 -23.17
C PRO A 253 2.43 9.39 -22.72
N LYS A 254 1.42 10.05 -22.15
CA LYS A 254 0.16 9.44 -21.66
C LYS A 254 -0.70 8.71 -22.72
N THR A 255 -0.25 8.66 -23.97
CA THR A 255 -0.92 7.96 -25.07
C THR A 255 -0.39 6.54 -25.26
N VAL A 256 0.75 6.20 -24.62
CA VAL A 256 1.29 4.84 -24.63
C VAL A 256 0.62 4.04 -23.52
N SER A 257 0.12 2.85 -23.86
CA SER A 257 -0.56 1.95 -22.93
C SER A 257 0.22 0.68 -22.60
N ILE A 258 1.31 0.40 -23.31
CA ILE A 258 2.10 -0.82 -23.15
C ILE A 258 3.59 -0.46 -23.15
N ILE A 259 4.35 -1.06 -22.23
CA ILE A 259 5.82 -1.12 -22.33
C ILE A 259 6.19 -2.44 -23.01
N PRO A 260 6.65 -2.44 -24.27
CA PRO A 260 6.83 -3.66 -25.04
C PRO A 260 8.03 -4.50 -24.61
N VAL A 261 8.09 -5.70 -25.21
CA VAL A 261 9.12 -6.71 -24.94
C VAL A 261 10.52 -6.11 -25.09
N SER A 262 11.35 -6.29 -24.06
CA SER A 262 12.75 -5.86 -24.04
C SER A 262 12.99 -4.36 -24.34
N ALA A 263 11.98 -3.50 -24.24
CA ALA A 263 12.06 -2.10 -24.69
C ALA A 263 13.24 -1.32 -24.08
N PHE A 264 13.59 -1.60 -22.83
CA PHE A 264 14.70 -0.99 -22.09
C PHE A 264 15.71 -2.04 -21.59
N GLU A 265 15.67 -3.27 -22.10
CA GLU A 265 16.57 -4.33 -21.65
C GLU A 265 18.05 -3.89 -21.75
N GLN A 266 18.84 -4.18 -20.73
CA GLN A 266 20.25 -3.84 -20.56
C GLN A 266 20.56 -2.33 -20.61
N CYS A 267 19.60 -1.44 -20.37
CA CYS A 267 19.86 -0.02 -20.12
C CYS A 267 20.46 0.18 -18.73
N SER A 268 21.69 -0.30 -18.51
CA SER A 268 22.26 -0.40 -17.16
C SER A 268 22.61 0.93 -16.50
N ALA A 269 22.48 2.07 -17.20
CA ALA A 269 22.59 3.41 -16.62
C ALA A 269 21.23 4.10 -16.43
N LEU A 270 20.12 3.46 -16.81
CA LEU A 270 18.78 4.02 -16.68
C LEU A 270 18.42 4.04 -15.19
N ALA A 271 18.43 5.25 -14.63
CA ALA A 271 18.16 5.48 -13.21
C ALA A 271 16.75 6.03 -12.97
N LEU A 272 16.17 6.71 -13.98
CA LEU A 272 14.85 7.33 -13.85
C LEU A 272 13.95 7.00 -15.05
N ILE A 273 12.81 6.38 -14.78
CA ILE A 273 11.72 6.29 -15.76
C ILE A 273 10.40 6.69 -15.12
N LEU A 274 9.67 7.60 -15.78
CA LEU A 274 8.33 7.98 -15.37
C LEU A 274 7.30 7.35 -16.30
N LEU A 275 6.54 6.39 -15.75
CA LEU A 275 5.43 5.74 -16.45
C LEU A 275 4.16 6.59 -16.29
N PRO A 276 3.44 6.91 -17.39
CA PRO A 276 2.15 7.58 -17.29
C PRO A 276 1.05 6.64 -16.78
N GLU A 277 -0.01 7.22 -16.20
CA GLU A 277 -1.21 6.49 -15.72
C GLU A 277 -2.07 5.87 -16.83
N SER A 278 -1.57 5.80 -18.07
CA SER A 278 -2.19 5.11 -19.20
C SER A 278 -1.63 3.70 -19.42
N ILE A 279 -0.51 3.35 -18.79
CA ILE A 279 0.13 2.04 -18.97
C ILE A 279 -0.73 0.96 -18.30
N GLU A 280 -1.17 -0.01 -19.09
CA GLU A 280 -1.96 -1.16 -18.66
C GLU A 280 -1.13 -2.45 -18.62
N SER A 281 -0.03 -2.53 -19.38
CA SER A 281 0.83 -3.72 -19.44
C SER A 281 2.32 -3.38 -19.52
N ILE A 282 3.14 -4.13 -18.77
CA ILE A 282 4.59 -4.15 -18.90
C ILE A 282 4.99 -5.53 -19.41
N GLU A 283 5.50 -5.60 -20.62
CA GLU A 283 5.74 -6.85 -21.34
C GLU A 283 7.07 -7.51 -20.98
N LYS A 284 7.25 -8.74 -21.49
CA LYS A 284 8.37 -9.62 -21.20
C LYS A 284 9.73 -8.93 -21.33
N LYS A 285 10.57 -9.02 -20.30
CA LYS A 285 11.91 -8.41 -20.25
C LYS A 285 11.98 -6.89 -20.43
N ALA A 286 10.88 -6.16 -20.35
CA ALA A 286 10.82 -4.72 -20.65
C ALA A 286 11.97 -3.90 -20.04
N PHE A 287 12.36 -4.19 -18.80
CA PHE A 287 13.41 -3.53 -18.03
C PHE A 287 14.54 -4.47 -17.61
N TRP A 288 14.67 -5.67 -18.21
CA TRP A 288 15.69 -6.64 -17.81
C TRP A 288 17.08 -5.98 -17.76
N GLY A 289 17.84 -6.07 -16.67
CA GLY A 289 19.22 -5.59 -16.63
C GLY A 289 19.33 -4.07 -16.61
N CYS A 290 18.25 -3.36 -16.25
CA CYS A 290 18.31 -1.94 -15.89
C CYS A 290 18.94 -1.78 -14.50
N ALA A 291 20.20 -2.19 -14.37
CA ALA A 291 20.88 -2.35 -13.09
C ALA A 291 21.02 -1.06 -12.27
N SER A 292 20.87 0.13 -12.86
CA SER A 292 20.89 1.41 -12.12
C SER A 292 19.50 1.91 -11.70
N LEU A 293 18.42 1.16 -11.98
CA LEU A 293 17.06 1.61 -11.70
C LEU A 293 16.76 1.49 -10.21
N GLU A 294 16.89 2.60 -9.49
CA GLU A 294 16.69 2.66 -8.03
C GLU A 294 15.21 2.82 -7.65
N TYR A 295 14.39 3.38 -8.52
CA TYR A 295 12.97 3.62 -8.25
C TYR A 295 12.15 3.60 -9.54
N ILE A 296 11.03 2.90 -9.48
CA ILE A 296 10.00 2.98 -10.50
C ILE A 296 8.62 3.02 -9.86
N LYS A 297 7.85 4.05 -10.22
CA LYS A 297 6.44 4.15 -9.83
C LYS A 297 5.58 3.40 -10.84
N LEU A 298 4.97 2.31 -10.42
CA LEU A 298 3.98 1.61 -11.23
C LEU A 298 2.64 2.38 -11.19
N PRO A 299 2.03 2.65 -12.36
CA PRO A 299 0.79 3.43 -12.43
C PRO A 299 -0.42 2.63 -11.95
N SER A 300 -1.42 3.32 -11.42
CA SER A 300 -2.63 2.70 -10.89
C SER A 300 -3.48 1.98 -11.94
N SER A 301 -3.32 2.32 -13.23
CA SER A 301 -3.98 1.68 -14.37
C SER A 301 -3.40 0.31 -14.75
N LEU A 302 -2.24 -0.07 -14.20
CA LEU A 302 -1.51 -1.27 -14.58
C LEU A 302 -2.31 -2.53 -14.25
N LYS A 303 -2.49 -3.40 -15.25
CA LYS A 303 -3.22 -4.67 -15.13
C LYS A 303 -2.30 -5.89 -15.17
N ARG A 304 -1.21 -5.84 -15.93
CA ARG A 304 -0.32 -7.01 -16.12
C ARG A 304 1.15 -6.63 -16.12
N ILE A 305 1.97 -7.49 -15.53
CA ILE A 305 3.43 -7.44 -15.60
C ILE A 305 3.89 -8.82 -16.08
N GLU A 306 4.45 -8.93 -17.28
CA GLU A 306 4.78 -10.20 -17.93
C GLU A 306 6.22 -10.66 -17.63
N ASP A 307 6.55 -11.91 -18.00
CA ASP A 307 7.75 -12.62 -17.56
C ASP A 307 9.05 -11.81 -17.58
N SER A 308 9.82 -11.91 -16.51
CA SER A 308 11.16 -11.30 -16.41
C SER A 308 11.19 -9.80 -16.68
N ALA A 309 10.06 -9.08 -16.60
CA ALA A 309 9.98 -7.66 -16.95
C ALA A 309 11.01 -6.79 -16.22
N PHE A 310 11.35 -7.13 -14.98
CA PHE A 310 12.32 -6.41 -14.15
C PHE A 310 13.52 -7.28 -13.78
N PHE A 311 13.78 -8.38 -14.48
CA PHE A 311 14.86 -9.30 -14.12
C PHE A 311 16.24 -8.61 -14.13
N ASP A 312 17.15 -8.90 -13.19
CA ASP A 312 18.45 -8.21 -13.03
C ASP A 312 18.32 -6.65 -12.92
N CYS A 313 17.25 -6.13 -12.34
CA CYS A 313 17.20 -4.73 -11.91
C CYS A 313 17.91 -4.58 -10.56
N ASP A 314 19.23 -4.80 -10.59
CA ASP A 314 20.09 -5.03 -9.41
C ASP A 314 19.91 -3.99 -8.29
N ASN A 315 19.69 -2.71 -8.63
CA ASN A 315 19.59 -1.62 -7.67
C ASN A 315 18.17 -1.25 -7.22
N LEU A 316 17.14 -2.00 -7.62
CA LEU A 316 15.76 -1.70 -7.21
C LEU A 316 15.51 -2.29 -5.82
N PRO A 317 15.40 -1.47 -4.75
CA PRO A 317 15.23 -2.00 -3.39
C PRO A 317 13.75 -2.25 -3.05
N TYR A 318 12.85 -1.53 -3.74
CA TYR A 318 11.44 -1.45 -3.41
C TYR A 318 10.59 -1.46 -4.68
N ILE A 319 9.48 -2.20 -4.68
CA ILE A 319 8.45 -2.11 -5.70
C ILE A 319 7.04 -2.18 -5.12
N ASN A 320 6.18 -1.21 -5.46
CA ASN A 320 4.78 -1.25 -5.10
C ASN A 320 3.93 -1.68 -6.29
N ILE A 321 3.25 -2.82 -6.17
CA ILE A 321 2.38 -3.41 -7.17
C ILE A 321 0.94 -2.91 -6.93
N PRO A 322 0.42 -2.05 -7.82
CA PRO A 322 -0.87 -1.39 -7.63
C PRO A 322 -2.04 -2.38 -7.57
N LYS A 323 -3.13 -1.96 -6.94
CA LYS A 323 -4.28 -2.82 -6.64
C LYS A 323 -4.98 -3.44 -7.85
N ASN A 324 -4.81 -2.85 -9.04
CA ASN A 324 -5.49 -3.26 -10.26
C ASN A 324 -4.67 -4.26 -11.09
N VAL A 325 -3.49 -4.66 -10.62
CA VAL A 325 -2.69 -5.70 -11.28
C VAL A 325 -3.38 -7.04 -11.04
N GLU A 326 -3.73 -7.71 -12.13
CA GLU A 326 -4.43 -8.99 -12.17
C GLU A 326 -3.45 -10.16 -12.32
N LYS A 327 -2.29 -9.91 -12.96
CA LYS A 327 -1.28 -10.94 -13.26
C LYS A 327 0.15 -10.40 -13.14
N ILE A 328 1.00 -11.18 -12.46
CA ILE A 328 2.46 -11.10 -12.50
C ILE A 328 2.98 -12.36 -13.18
N GLY A 329 3.82 -12.24 -14.19
CA GLY A 329 4.41 -13.34 -14.94
C GLY A 329 5.57 -14.04 -14.22
N ASP A 330 6.19 -14.99 -14.91
CA ASP A 330 7.25 -15.81 -14.33
C ASP A 330 8.56 -15.01 -14.23
N PHE A 331 9.33 -15.22 -13.16
CA PHE A 331 10.65 -14.57 -12.99
C PHE A 331 10.63 -13.03 -13.05
N VAL A 332 9.48 -12.35 -12.87
CA VAL A 332 9.33 -10.91 -13.15
C VAL A 332 10.40 -10.05 -12.49
N PHE A 333 10.67 -10.29 -11.22
CA PHE A 333 11.69 -9.58 -10.45
C PHE A 333 12.94 -10.44 -10.22
N GLY A 334 13.12 -11.53 -10.98
CA GLY A 334 14.21 -12.46 -10.75
C GLY A 334 15.58 -11.79 -10.85
N GLY A 335 16.52 -12.10 -9.96
CA GLY A 335 17.83 -11.46 -9.97
C GLY A 335 17.81 -9.97 -9.59
N CYS A 336 16.70 -9.42 -9.09
CA CYS A 336 16.72 -8.11 -8.43
C CYS A 336 17.42 -8.25 -7.07
N TYR A 337 18.76 -8.30 -7.10
CA TYR A 337 19.57 -8.68 -5.95
C TYR A 337 19.48 -7.74 -4.74
N LEU A 338 19.06 -6.48 -4.92
CA LEU A 338 18.80 -5.56 -3.81
C LEU A 338 17.32 -5.39 -3.47
N LEU A 339 16.40 -6.05 -4.21
CA LEU A 339 14.98 -5.95 -3.92
C LEU A 339 14.72 -6.53 -2.56
N ASP A 340 14.49 -5.64 -1.61
CA ASP A 340 14.18 -5.98 -0.24
C ASP A 340 12.68 -6.07 -0.04
N THR A 341 11.88 -5.29 -0.79
CA THR A 341 10.44 -5.10 -0.56
C THR A 341 9.63 -4.93 -1.82
N VAL A 342 8.67 -5.80 -2.07
CA VAL A 342 7.51 -5.62 -2.96
C VAL A 342 6.44 -4.81 -2.20
N VAL A 343 5.18 -4.80 -2.58
CA VAL A 343 3.94 -4.50 -1.83
C VAL A 343 2.87 -4.91 -2.85
N ILE A 344 1.92 -5.75 -2.52
CA ILE A 344 0.86 -6.19 -3.44
C ILE A 344 -0.49 -5.73 -2.91
N GLN A 345 -1.13 -4.80 -3.64
CA GLN A 345 -2.34 -4.12 -3.16
C GLN A 345 -3.67 -4.75 -3.63
N GLY A 346 -3.63 -5.72 -4.55
CA GLY A 346 -4.81 -6.40 -5.11
C GLY A 346 -5.13 -7.71 -4.39
N ASP A 347 -6.41 -8.11 -4.39
CA ASP A 347 -6.89 -9.35 -3.78
C ASP A 347 -7.89 -10.09 -4.69
N PRO A 348 -7.63 -11.36 -5.07
CA PRO A 348 -6.31 -12.00 -5.21
C PRO A 348 -5.64 -11.60 -6.54
N MET A 349 -4.48 -12.21 -6.86
CA MET A 349 -3.71 -11.98 -8.08
C MET A 349 -3.02 -13.28 -8.53
N ASP A 350 -2.94 -13.54 -9.83
CA ASP A 350 -2.15 -14.67 -10.36
C ASP A 350 -0.68 -14.25 -10.40
N VAL A 351 0.15 -14.88 -9.56
CA VAL A 351 1.59 -14.61 -9.48
C VAL A 351 2.34 -15.80 -10.05
N GLY A 352 3.08 -15.53 -11.11
CA GLY A 352 3.82 -16.51 -11.89
C GLY A 352 4.92 -17.20 -11.09
N TYR A 353 5.35 -18.34 -11.63
CA TYR A 353 6.37 -19.18 -11.05
C TYR A 353 7.67 -18.39 -10.89
N ASP A 354 8.34 -18.56 -9.75
CA ASP A 354 9.66 -17.99 -9.50
C ASP A 354 9.73 -16.47 -9.71
N ALA A 355 8.61 -15.74 -9.55
CA ALA A 355 8.52 -14.30 -9.79
C ALA A 355 9.57 -13.47 -9.04
N PHE A 356 10.17 -14.02 -7.98
CA PHE A 356 11.21 -13.43 -7.15
C PHE A 356 12.45 -14.35 -6.99
N ILE A 357 12.74 -15.22 -7.96
CA ILE A 357 13.93 -16.08 -7.91
C ILE A 357 15.21 -15.24 -7.84
N TYR A 358 16.21 -15.69 -7.09
CA TYR A 358 17.47 -14.95 -6.93
C TYR A 358 17.30 -13.52 -6.39
N CYS A 359 16.10 -13.15 -5.90
CA CYS A 359 15.95 -12.01 -5.01
C CYS A 359 16.46 -12.41 -3.63
N ASP A 360 17.76 -12.67 -3.54
CA ASP A 360 18.38 -13.21 -2.32
C ASP A 360 18.30 -12.23 -1.14
N LYS A 361 17.97 -10.96 -1.43
CA LYS A 361 17.69 -9.91 -0.44
C LYS A 361 16.21 -9.67 -0.23
N LEU A 362 15.31 -10.40 -0.89
CA LEU A 362 13.88 -10.18 -0.71
C LEU A 362 13.51 -10.56 0.70
N GLN A 363 13.09 -9.51 1.38
CA GLN A 363 12.63 -9.50 2.74
C GLN A 363 11.12 -9.49 2.73
N THR A 364 10.48 -8.95 1.70
CA THR A 364 9.20 -8.31 1.95
C THR A 364 8.25 -8.35 0.75
N ILE A 365 7.06 -8.96 0.87
CA ILE A 365 5.93 -8.87 -0.07
C ILE A 365 4.64 -8.62 0.71
N HIS A 366 4.06 -7.42 0.58
CA HIS A 366 2.79 -7.12 1.26
C HIS A 366 1.73 -7.87 0.53
N PHE A 367 0.83 -8.49 1.26
CA PHE A 367 -0.33 -9.02 0.63
C PHE A 367 -1.56 -8.37 1.23
N ASN A 368 -2.18 -7.49 0.45
CA ASN A 368 -3.45 -6.88 0.82
C ASN A 368 -4.64 -7.86 0.64
N GLY A 369 -4.42 -9.12 1.02
CA GLY A 369 -5.32 -10.26 0.94
C GLY A 369 -5.20 -11.14 2.18
N SER A 370 -5.83 -12.32 2.22
CA SER A 370 -5.68 -13.24 3.36
C SER A 370 -4.47 -14.18 3.20
N TYR A 371 -3.96 -14.71 4.33
CA TYR A 371 -2.85 -15.68 4.32
C TYR A 371 -3.21 -16.98 3.59
N LEU A 372 -4.50 -17.33 3.59
CA LEU A 372 -5.02 -18.47 2.84
C LEU A 372 -4.86 -18.26 1.33
N GLN A 373 -5.14 -17.05 0.83
CA GLN A 373 -4.99 -16.70 -0.58
C GLN A 373 -3.52 -16.59 -1.01
N TRP A 374 -2.61 -16.24 -0.10
CA TRP A 374 -1.17 -16.32 -0.40
C TRP A 374 -0.68 -17.77 -0.54
N ASN A 375 -1.03 -18.66 0.40
CA ASN A 375 -0.56 -20.06 0.35
C ASN A 375 -1.06 -20.87 -0.85
N THR A 376 -2.06 -20.37 -1.58
CA THR A 376 -2.48 -20.98 -2.85
C THR A 376 -1.60 -20.59 -4.04
N LEU A 377 -0.70 -19.62 -3.90
CA LEU A 377 0.19 -19.18 -4.96
C LEU A 377 1.43 -20.09 -5.01
N GLU A 378 1.76 -20.63 -6.18
CA GLU A 378 2.93 -21.51 -6.40
C GLU A 378 4.21 -20.70 -6.65
N ILE A 379 4.53 -19.77 -5.74
CA ILE A 379 5.67 -18.85 -5.88
C ILE A 379 6.85 -19.35 -5.06
N ASN A 380 8.03 -19.48 -5.68
CA ASN A 380 9.26 -19.63 -4.90
C ASN A 380 9.79 -18.25 -4.54
N ILE A 381 9.80 -18.02 -3.24
CA ILE A 381 10.48 -16.91 -2.56
C ILE A 381 11.57 -17.51 -1.67
N PRO A 382 12.59 -16.74 -1.26
CA PRO A 382 13.51 -17.19 -0.22
C PRO A 382 12.74 -17.73 1.00
N GLU A 383 13.24 -18.78 1.67
CA GLU A 383 12.50 -19.46 2.76
C GLU A 383 12.26 -18.58 4.00
N SER A 384 13.07 -17.55 4.18
CA SER A 384 13.14 -16.76 5.41
C SER A 384 11.99 -15.75 5.55
N THR A 385 10.72 -16.15 5.62
CA THR A 385 9.64 -15.23 5.15
C THR A 385 8.28 -15.35 5.87
N GLU A 386 7.64 -14.20 6.17
CA GLU A 386 6.43 -14.01 7.03
C GLU A 386 5.13 -14.04 6.26
N ILE A 387 5.06 -13.14 5.27
CA ILE A 387 3.87 -12.61 4.58
C ILE A 387 2.80 -12.04 5.52
N ILE A 388 2.38 -10.79 5.28
CA ILE A 388 1.32 -10.08 6.02
C ILE A 388 0.10 -9.88 5.16
N CYS A 389 -1.04 -10.09 5.81
CA CYS A 389 -2.34 -10.30 5.21
C CYS A 389 -3.41 -9.45 5.92
N ASN A 390 -3.81 -8.33 5.31
CA ASN A 390 -4.54 -7.23 5.97
C ASN A 390 -5.98 -7.53 6.44
N ASN A 391 -6.54 -8.69 6.11
CA ASN A 391 -8.00 -8.88 6.05
C ASN A 391 -8.57 -9.78 7.18
N ASP A 392 -8.18 -9.49 8.43
CA ASP A 392 -8.76 -10.02 9.68
C ASP A 392 -8.59 -8.95 10.81
N ILE A 393 -8.61 -9.32 12.08
CA ILE A 393 -8.43 -8.46 13.26
C ILE A 393 -9.53 -7.38 13.36
N THR A 394 -10.79 -7.80 13.23
CA THR A 394 -11.87 -7.11 13.95
C THR A 394 -11.60 -7.25 15.45
N MET A 395 -11.11 -6.19 16.10
CA MET A 395 -10.69 -6.22 17.50
C MET A 395 -11.83 -6.67 18.42
N ALA A 396 -11.51 -7.50 19.41
CA ALA A 396 -12.47 -7.93 20.42
C ALA A 396 -12.82 -6.78 21.38
N GLU A 397 -14.05 -6.24 21.30
CA GLU A 397 -14.60 -5.36 22.34
C GLU A 397 -15.23 -6.21 23.46
N PHE A 398 -14.62 -6.20 24.65
CA PHE A 398 -15.16 -6.88 25.83
C PHE A 398 -16.10 -5.96 26.61
N SER A 399 -17.20 -6.50 27.13
CA SER A 399 -18.16 -5.73 27.94
C SER A 399 -17.66 -5.55 29.38
N TYR A 400 -17.62 -4.30 29.85
CA TYR A 400 -17.19 -3.93 31.21
C TYR A 400 -18.35 -3.68 32.19
N GLU A 401 -19.61 -3.77 31.73
CA GLU A 401 -20.80 -3.34 32.49
C GLU A 401 -21.00 -4.06 33.83
N ASN A 402 -20.46 -5.27 33.97
CA ASN A 402 -20.69 -6.11 35.15
C ASN A 402 -19.58 -6.04 36.20
N ILE A 403 -18.46 -5.35 35.94
CA ILE A 403 -17.29 -5.42 36.83
C ILE A 403 -17.62 -4.89 38.23
N GLU A 404 -18.32 -3.77 38.37
CA GLU A 404 -18.65 -3.21 39.69
C GLU A 404 -19.55 -4.13 40.56
N ASN A 405 -20.16 -5.17 39.97
CA ASN A 405 -21.06 -6.08 40.65
C ASN A 405 -20.38 -7.39 41.11
N ILE A 406 -19.10 -7.62 40.78
CA ILE A 406 -18.37 -8.82 41.21
C ILE A 406 -17.80 -8.63 42.62
N SER A 407 -17.90 -9.66 43.47
CA SER A 407 -17.48 -9.56 44.88
C SER A 407 -16.54 -10.67 45.34
N THR A 408 -16.35 -11.71 44.52
CA THR A 408 -15.48 -12.84 44.84
C THR A 408 -14.52 -13.17 43.71
N GLN A 409 -13.41 -13.85 44.04
CA GLN A 409 -12.48 -14.39 43.02
C GLN A 409 -13.18 -15.31 42.01
N GLN A 410 -14.22 -16.05 42.44
CA GLN A 410 -14.93 -16.97 41.56
C GLN A 410 -15.81 -16.23 40.54
N ASP A 411 -16.42 -15.11 40.95
CA ASP A 411 -17.21 -14.26 40.04
C ASP A 411 -16.32 -13.66 38.95
N ALA A 412 -15.12 -13.22 39.32
CA ALA A 412 -14.12 -12.70 38.38
C ALA A 412 -13.71 -13.76 37.34
N ILE A 413 -13.44 -15.00 37.77
CA ILE A 413 -13.11 -16.10 36.85
C ILE A 413 -14.28 -16.38 35.90
N ALA A 414 -15.50 -16.47 36.42
CA ALA A 414 -16.68 -16.75 35.60
C ALA A 414 -16.94 -15.64 34.55
N GLU A 415 -16.68 -14.37 34.89
CA GLU A 415 -16.83 -13.27 33.94
C GLU A 415 -15.75 -13.30 32.85
N LEU A 416 -14.50 -13.64 33.19
CA LEU A 416 -13.44 -13.85 32.21
C LEU A 416 -13.72 -15.02 31.27
N GLU A 417 -14.24 -16.13 31.79
CA GLU A 417 -14.65 -17.29 30.97
C GLU A 417 -15.73 -16.91 29.96
N LYS A 418 -16.69 -16.05 30.34
CA LYS A 418 -17.70 -15.53 29.39
C LYS A 418 -17.06 -14.69 28.28
N ALA A 419 -16.12 -13.82 28.63
CA ALA A 419 -15.38 -13.01 27.65
C ALA A 419 -14.57 -13.89 26.68
N LEU A 420 -13.97 -14.97 27.17
CA LEU A 420 -13.24 -15.94 26.33
C LEU A 420 -14.14 -16.67 25.34
N LEU A 421 -15.40 -16.95 25.67
CA LEU A 421 -16.35 -17.60 24.76
C LEU A 421 -16.70 -16.75 23.53
N THR A 422 -16.41 -15.45 23.55
CA THR A 422 -16.69 -14.55 22.41
C THR A 422 -15.50 -14.40 21.46
N VAL A 423 -14.35 -15.04 21.75
CA VAL A 423 -13.10 -14.93 20.97
C VAL A 423 -13.04 -16.01 19.88
N SER A 424 -12.72 -15.64 18.64
CA SER A 424 -12.53 -16.57 17.52
C SER A 424 -11.16 -17.26 17.53
N GLU A 425 -11.00 -18.36 16.77
CA GLU A 425 -9.70 -19.05 16.65
C GLU A 425 -8.58 -18.16 16.09
N THR A 426 -8.90 -17.19 15.24
CA THR A 426 -7.93 -16.23 14.70
C THR A 426 -7.54 -15.19 15.75
N GLN A 427 -8.50 -14.71 16.54
CA GLN A 427 -8.26 -13.76 17.64
C GLN A 427 -7.45 -14.37 18.80
N LEU A 428 -7.46 -15.70 18.99
CA LEU A 428 -6.62 -16.36 19.99
C LEU A 428 -5.11 -16.11 19.80
N LYS A 429 -4.68 -15.79 18.57
CA LYS A 429 -3.28 -15.56 18.20
C LYS A 429 -2.95 -14.08 17.95
N ASP A 430 -3.95 -13.20 17.97
CA ASP A 430 -3.78 -11.78 17.71
C ASP A 430 -3.33 -11.04 18.98
N ALA A 431 -2.17 -10.38 18.92
CA ALA A 431 -1.59 -9.66 20.06
C ALA A 431 -2.50 -8.52 20.57
N ASN A 432 -3.31 -7.90 19.72
CA ASN A 432 -4.21 -6.83 20.14
C ASN A 432 -5.38 -7.39 20.96
N SER A 433 -5.97 -8.50 20.52
CA SER A 433 -7.01 -9.26 21.24
C SER A 433 -6.50 -9.81 22.58
N VAL A 434 -5.28 -10.35 22.60
CA VAL A 434 -4.60 -10.79 23.84
C VAL A 434 -4.46 -9.63 24.82
N ASN A 435 -4.01 -8.46 24.33
CA ASN A 435 -3.83 -7.27 25.17
C ASN A 435 -5.16 -6.70 25.68
N ALA A 436 -6.23 -6.72 24.87
CA ALA A 436 -7.56 -6.31 25.29
C ALA A 436 -8.10 -7.21 26.41
N LEU A 437 -7.90 -8.52 26.30
CA LEU A 437 -8.34 -9.48 27.32
C LEU A 437 -7.52 -9.37 28.61
N ALA A 438 -6.21 -9.13 28.49
CA ALA A 438 -5.35 -8.88 29.65
C ALA A 438 -5.82 -7.65 30.45
N ARG A 439 -6.24 -6.57 29.78
CA ARG A 439 -6.80 -5.38 30.46
C ARG A 439 -8.12 -5.68 31.16
N PHE A 440 -8.99 -6.45 30.50
CA PHE A 440 -10.24 -6.90 31.10
C PHE A 440 -9.97 -7.69 32.40
N ALA A 441 -9.02 -8.64 32.35
CA ALA A 441 -8.60 -9.39 33.53
C ALA A 441 -7.99 -8.50 34.63
N GLU A 442 -7.18 -7.50 34.27
CA GLU A 442 -6.61 -6.53 35.21
C GLU A 442 -7.67 -5.65 35.89
N ALA A 443 -8.74 -5.29 35.19
CA ALA A 443 -9.87 -4.59 35.78
C ALA A 443 -10.58 -5.46 36.83
N LEU A 444 -10.75 -6.76 36.57
CA LEU A 444 -11.30 -7.72 37.55
C LEU A 444 -10.38 -7.87 38.78
N ILE A 445 -9.06 -7.88 38.59
CA ILE A 445 -8.08 -7.93 39.69
C ILE A 445 -8.21 -6.68 40.57
N ALA A 446 -8.29 -5.49 39.96
CA ALA A 446 -8.41 -4.23 40.67
C ALA A 446 -9.70 -4.15 41.49
N GLU A 447 -10.80 -4.71 40.97
CA GLU A 447 -12.09 -4.72 41.66
C GLU A 447 -12.07 -5.62 42.90
N ILE A 448 -11.61 -6.85 42.76
CA ILE A 448 -11.52 -7.81 43.88
C ILE A 448 -10.46 -7.41 44.91
N SER A 449 -9.40 -6.73 44.47
CA SER A 449 -8.29 -6.28 45.32
C SER A 449 -8.48 -4.83 45.78
N SER A 450 -9.72 -4.46 46.10
CA SER A 450 -10.09 -3.12 46.56
C SER A 450 -10.41 -3.08 48.05
N ILE A 451 -10.14 -1.94 48.69
CA ILE A 451 -10.56 -1.66 50.08
C ILE A 451 -11.04 -0.22 50.21
N ARG A 452 -12.00 0.02 51.09
CA ARG A 452 -12.41 1.38 51.47
C ARG A 452 -11.74 1.77 52.79
N LEU A 453 -11.08 2.94 52.82
CA LEU A 453 -10.43 3.49 54.01
C LEU A 453 -10.95 4.89 54.32
N GLU A 454 -11.11 5.19 55.60
CA GLU A 454 -11.49 6.51 56.10
C GLU A 454 -10.25 7.34 56.47
N THR A 455 -10.33 8.66 56.26
CA THR A 455 -9.28 9.59 56.68
C THR A 455 -9.33 9.84 58.18
N ASN A 456 -8.20 10.24 58.77
CA ASN A 456 -8.17 10.72 60.15
C ASN A 456 -8.88 12.09 60.31
N SER A 457 -8.90 12.64 61.53
CA SER A 457 -9.53 13.93 61.84
C SER A 457 -8.92 15.13 61.11
N ASP A 458 -7.68 15.00 60.64
CA ASP A 458 -6.99 16.03 59.85
C ASP A 458 -7.13 15.79 58.34
N ASN A 459 -8.05 14.89 57.93
CA ASN A 459 -8.32 14.50 56.55
C ASN A 459 -7.09 13.89 55.83
N ILE A 460 -6.25 13.18 56.61
CA ILE A 460 -5.05 12.51 56.14
C ILE A 460 -5.30 11.01 56.05
N LEU A 461 -4.90 10.41 54.92
CA LEU A 461 -4.88 8.97 54.71
C LEU A 461 -3.43 8.47 54.64
N PHE A 462 -3.02 7.64 55.60
CA PHE A 462 -1.70 7.01 55.61
C PHE A 462 -1.77 5.62 54.98
N ILE A 463 -0.96 5.38 53.95
CA ILE A 463 -0.87 4.10 53.26
C ILE A 463 0.53 3.52 53.47
N ASN A 464 0.61 2.36 54.12
CA ASN A 464 1.87 1.65 54.35
C ASN A 464 1.75 0.18 53.90
N TYR A 465 2.88 -0.54 54.01
CA TYR A 465 2.94 -1.95 53.60
C TYR A 465 1.94 -2.84 54.35
N ASP A 466 1.79 -2.66 55.66
CA ASP A 466 0.88 -3.47 56.49
C ASP A 466 -0.59 -3.27 56.09
N THR A 467 -0.97 -2.06 55.67
CA THR A 467 -2.31 -1.77 55.13
C THR A 467 -2.62 -2.60 53.89
N LEU A 468 -1.61 -2.90 53.07
CA LEU A 468 -1.79 -3.56 51.77
C LEU A 468 -1.48 -5.06 51.78
N ALA A 469 -0.88 -5.59 52.85
CA ALA A 469 -0.35 -6.96 52.88
C ALA A 469 -1.39 -8.04 52.49
N ASN A 470 -2.63 -7.92 52.96
CA ASN A 470 -3.69 -8.86 52.61
C ASN A 470 -4.14 -8.72 51.15
N LEU A 471 -4.31 -7.48 50.67
CA LEU A 471 -4.74 -7.19 49.30
C LEU A 471 -3.68 -7.62 48.28
N GLN A 472 -2.40 -7.48 48.62
CA GLN A 472 -1.30 -7.99 47.81
C GLN A 472 -1.45 -9.50 47.55
N ASN A 473 -1.76 -10.28 48.59
CA ASN A 473 -1.91 -11.72 48.46
C ASN A 473 -3.14 -12.09 47.61
N VAL A 474 -4.24 -11.35 47.76
CA VAL A 474 -5.46 -11.53 46.94
C VAL A 474 -5.17 -11.23 45.47
N ALA A 475 -4.52 -10.10 45.18
CA ALA A 475 -4.15 -9.72 43.82
C ALA A 475 -3.18 -10.74 43.20
N GLU A 476 -2.20 -11.23 43.96
CA GLU A 476 -1.23 -12.23 43.50
C GLU A 476 -1.92 -13.57 43.18
N GLU A 477 -2.80 -14.07 44.04
CA GLU A 477 -3.53 -15.32 43.80
C GLU A 477 -4.46 -15.21 42.59
N LEU A 478 -5.25 -14.14 42.50
CA LEU A 478 -6.21 -13.95 41.42
C LEU A 478 -5.51 -13.74 40.07
N SER A 479 -4.44 -12.95 40.04
CA SER A 479 -3.60 -12.76 38.85
C SER A 479 -3.12 -14.10 38.27
N ASN A 480 -2.69 -15.03 39.12
CA ASN A 480 -2.24 -16.35 38.66
C ASN A 480 -3.41 -17.17 38.09
N LYS A 481 -4.55 -17.22 38.79
CA LYS A 481 -5.74 -17.96 38.33
C LYS A 481 -6.30 -17.46 37.01
N LEU A 482 -6.37 -16.14 36.83
CA LEU A 482 -6.85 -15.55 35.57
C LEU A 482 -5.84 -15.77 34.43
N SER A 483 -4.53 -15.72 34.72
CA SER A 483 -3.50 -16.07 33.73
C SER A 483 -3.64 -17.52 33.28
N ASP A 484 -3.83 -18.46 34.22
CA ASP A 484 -4.07 -19.87 33.90
C ASP A 484 -5.34 -20.06 33.08
N CYS A 485 -6.42 -19.33 33.39
CA CYS A 485 -7.67 -19.36 32.64
C CYS A 485 -7.47 -18.95 31.17
N ILE A 486 -6.75 -17.84 30.92
CA ILE A 486 -6.45 -17.36 29.57
C ILE A 486 -5.57 -18.37 28.83
N ASN A 487 -4.49 -18.85 29.46
CA ASN A 487 -3.58 -19.81 28.83
C ASN A 487 -4.28 -21.13 28.46
N ASN A 488 -5.20 -21.61 29.32
CA ASN A 488 -5.97 -22.83 29.04
C ASN A 488 -6.97 -22.68 27.89
N SER A 489 -7.30 -21.45 27.47
CA SER A 489 -8.16 -21.20 26.30
C SER A 489 -7.45 -21.36 24.96
N GLY A 490 -6.12 -21.54 24.96
CA GLY A 490 -5.28 -21.59 23.76
C GLY A 490 -4.67 -20.24 23.36
N MET A 491 -4.97 -19.17 24.11
CA MET A 491 -4.33 -17.86 23.99
C MET A 491 -3.02 -17.81 24.79
N GLU A 492 -2.01 -17.10 24.29
CA GLU A 492 -0.70 -16.98 24.96
C GLU A 492 -0.51 -15.56 25.52
N LEU A 493 -0.56 -15.41 26.85
CA LEU A 493 -0.25 -14.11 27.48
C LEU A 493 1.23 -13.77 27.33
N SER A 494 1.53 -12.62 26.73
CA SER A 494 2.91 -12.19 26.49
C SER A 494 3.57 -11.45 27.66
N ARG A 495 2.82 -11.21 28.74
CA ARG A 495 3.24 -10.49 29.95
C ARG A 495 2.48 -11.00 31.16
N THR A 496 3.05 -10.77 32.34
CA THR A 496 2.29 -11.05 33.58
C THR A 496 1.16 -10.03 33.74
N LEU A 497 -0.02 -10.49 34.16
CA LEU A 497 -1.11 -9.59 34.56
C LEU A 497 -0.65 -8.73 35.74
N ARG A 498 -0.98 -7.43 35.71
CA ARG A 498 -0.62 -6.49 36.77
C ARG A 498 -1.41 -6.80 38.04
N LYS A 499 -0.70 -6.86 39.16
CA LYS A 499 -1.26 -6.93 40.51
C LYS A 499 -1.68 -5.51 40.91
N ILE A 500 -2.94 -5.18 40.65
CA ILE A 500 -3.51 -3.86 40.94
C ILE A 500 -4.22 -3.90 42.29
N VAL A 501 -3.92 -2.94 43.17
CA VAL A 501 -4.63 -2.73 44.43
C VAL A 501 -5.29 -1.37 44.42
N ARG A 502 -6.59 -1.32 44.77
CA ARG A 502 -7.38 -0.09 44.79
C ARG A 502 -7.77 0.30 46.21
N ILE A 503 -7.60 1.56 46.57
CA ILE A 503 -8.09 2.16 47.80
C ILE A 503 -9.16 3.18 47.44
N ASN A 504 -10.33 3.05 48.05
CA ASN A 504 -11.43 3.99 47.86
C ASN A 504 -11.59 4.85 49.11
N THR A 505 -11.76 6.16 48.93
CA THR A 505 -12.04 7.09 50.02
C THR A 505 -13.12 8.10 49.63
N ASN A 506 -13.88 8.56 50.63
CA ASN A 506 -15.09 9.38 50.45
C ASN A 506 -14.83 10.87 50.70
N SER A 507 -13.57 11.31 50.74
CA SER A 507 -13.19 12.72 50.84
C SER A 507 -11.96 13.00 49.99
N ASN A 508 -11.82 14.25 49.55
CA ASN A 508 -10.55 14.74 49.02
C ASN A 508 -9.56 14.74 50.18
N ALA A 509 -8.60 13.82 50.20
CA ALA A 509 -7.70 13.60 51.33
C ALA A 509 -6.28 14.07 51.02
N ILE A 510 -5.51 14.37 52.07
CA ILE A 510 -4.06 14.38 51.97
C ILE A 510 -3.60 12.93 52.07
N ILE A 511 -3.10 12.37 50.99
CA ILE A 511 -2.63 10.99 50.94
C ILE A 511 -1.14 10.98 51.21
N ILE A 512 -0.73 10.23 52.22
CA ILE A 512 0.66 10.03 52.59
C ILE A 512 1.02 8.56 52.35
N ILE A 513 1.87 8.33 51.35
CA ILE A 513 2.31 6.99 50.94
C ILE A 513 3.72 6.74 51.47
N ASP A 514 3.88 5.66 52.23
CA ASP A 514 5.18 5.17 52.68
C ASP A 514 6.00 4.68 51.47
N PRO A 515 7.23 5.20 51.24
CA PRO A 515 8.05 4.78 50.10
C PRO A 515 8.44 3.30 50.15
N ASN A 516 8.40 2.64 51.31
CA ASN A 516 8.70 1.21 51.43
C ASN A 516 7.69 0.31 50.70
N ILE A 517 6.55 0.84 50.24
CA ILE A 517 5.62 0.13 49.36
C ILE A 517 6.29 -0.31 48.04
N ALA A 518 7.38 0.35 47.63
CA ALA A 518 8.20 -0.10 46.50
C ALA A 518 8.76 -1.52 46.68
N ASN A 519 8.85 -2.02 47.92
CA ASN A 519 9.25 -3.40 48.22
C ASN A 519 8.10 -4.42 48.15
N SER A 520 6.88 -3.96 47.87
CA SER A 520 5.70 -4.82 47.69
C SER A 520 5.75 -5.56 46.36
N LYS A 521 4.95 -6.61 46.22
CA LYS A 521 4.73 -7.29 44.94
C LYS A 521 3.60 -6.68 44.13
N ILE A 522 3.00 -5.59 44.60
CA ILE A 522 1.93 -4.88 43.90
C ILE A 522 2.58 -4.15 42.71
N ASN A 523 1.94 -4.14 41.54
CA ASN A 523 2.42 -3.36 40.39
C ASN A 523 1.83 -1.96 40.38
N THR A 524 0.54 -1.83 40.67
CA THR A 524 -0.17 -0.55 40.66
C THR A 524 -0.93 -0.35 41.95
N LEU A 525 -0.67 0.77 42.64
CA LEU A 525 -1.51 1.26 43.72
C LEU A 525 -2.39 2.39 43.18
N SER A 526 -3.70 2.19 43.19
CA SER A 526 -4.68 3.20 42.79
C SER A 526 -5.47 3.70 44.01
N VAL A 527 -5.64 5.02 44.14
CA VAL A 527 -6.46 5.65 45.16
C VAL A 527 -7.56 6.45 44.47
N SER A 528 -8.81 5.99 44.61
CA SER A 528 -10.00 6.66 44.11
C SER A 528 -10.59 7.56 45.19
N MET A 529 -10.89 8.81 44.85
CA MET A 529 -11.53 9.79 45.73
C MET A 529 -12.89 10.21 45.19
N ASN A 530 -13.94 10.06 46.00
CA ASN A 530 -15.31 10.49 45.68
C ASN A 530 -15.88 9.94 44.36
N ASP A 531 -15.33 8.82 43.84
CA ASP A 531 -15.70 8.18 42.58
C ASP A 531 -15.57 9.08 41.32
N ASP A 532 -15.00 10.28 41.48
CA ASP A 532 -14.88 11.32 40.45
C ASP A 532 -13.44 11.52 39.96
N MET A 533 -12.48 10.89 40.63
CA MET A 533 -11.07 11.05 40.36
C MET A 533 -10.32 9.87 40.96
N ALA A 534 -9.33 9.36 40.24
CA ALA A 534 -8.37 8.45 40.83
C ALA A 534 -6.93 8.88 40.54
N ILE A 535 -6.06 8.45 41.43
CA ILE A 535 -4.62 8.63 41.32
C ILE A 535 -3.98 7.26 41.39
N SER A 536 -3.16 6.92 40.41
CA SER A 536 -2.47 5.64 40.37
C SER A 536 -0.96 5.83 40.33
N LEU A 537 -0.24 4.98 41.07
CA LEU A 537 1.22 4.92 41.06
C LEU A 537 1.68 3.54 40.63
N ASP A 538 2.70 3.50 39.79
CA ASP A 538 3.51 2.29 39.61
C ASP A 538 4.49 2.20 40.77
N THR A 539 4.32 1.19 41.62
CA THR A 539 5.12 1.01 42.84
C THR A 539 6.60 0.79 42.52
N ASN A 540 6.92 0.28 41.33
CA ASN A 540 8.29 0.05 40.88
C ASN A 540 8.99 1.34 40.43
N GLU A 541 8.23 2.40 40.13
CA GLU A 541 8.78 3.69 39.72
C GLU A 541 8.92 4.68 40.90
N ILE A 542 8.70 4.22 42.14
CA ILE A 542 8.93 5.03 43.34
C ILE A 542 10.44 5.20 43.55
N VAL A 543 10.93 6.42 43.38
CA VAL A 543 12.36 6.78 43.46
C VAL A 543 12.70 7.72 44.62
N THR A 544 11.75 7.93 45.56
CA THR A 544 11.93 8.83 46.70
C THR A 544 12.14 8.09 48.01
N ALA A 545 13.05 8.61 48.85
CA ALA A 545 13.28 8.11 50.21
C ALA A 545 12.35 8.77 51.25
N ARG A 546 11.52 9.73 50.83
CA ARG A 546 10.55 10.42 51.68
C ARG A 546 9.14 9.95 51.37
N ALA A 547 8.23 10.16 52.31
CA ALA A 547 6.81 9.94 52.06
C ALA A 547 6.35 10.81 50.89
N ILE A 548 5.52 10.21 50.04
CA ILE A 548 4.85 10.92 48.96
C ILE A 548 3.58 11.52 49.55
N GLU A 549 3.47 12.84 49.52
CA GLU A 549 2.26 13.56 49.90
C GLU A 549 1.52 14.02 48.65
N ILE A 550 0.23 13.70 48.58
CA ILE A 550 -0.65 14.06 47.49
C ILE A 550 -1.86 14.75 48.09
N SER A 551 -2.12 15.99 47.69
CA SER A 551 -3.36 16.68 48.04
C SER A 551 -4.18 16.91 46.80
N THR A 552 -5.46 16.57 46.84
CA THR A 552 -6.39 16.76 45.74
C THR A 552 -7.49 17.73 46.14
N GLN A 553 -7.94 18.55 45.19
CA GLN A 553 -9.10 19.40 45.38
C GLN A 553 -9.84 19.55 44.05
N LYS A 554 -11.11 19.15 44.04
CA LYS A 554 -12.02 19.44 42.92
C LYS A 554 -12.63 20.84 43.08
N THR A 555 -12.60 21.61 42.01
CA THR A 555 -13.33 22.89 41.82
C THR A 555 -14.39 22.71 40.75
N GLU A 556 -15.20 23.72 40.43
CA GLU A 556 -16.31 23.58 39.45
C GLU A 556 -15.83 23.08 38.07
N ASP A 557 -14.71 23.62 37.56
CA ASP A 557 -14.23 23.30 36.20
C ASP A 557 -12.87 22.58 36.16
N ASN A 558 -12.20 22.40 37.31
CA ASN A 558 -10.82 21.90 37.36
C ASN A 558 -10.55 20.99 38.56
N TYR A 559 -9.56 20.11 38.40
CA TYR A 559 -8.98 19.29 39.45
C TYR A 559 -7.61 19.85 39.82
N GLN A 560 -7.43 20.30 41.06
CA GLN A 560 -6.14 20.72 41.60
C GLN A 560 -5.44 19.54 42.26
N ILE A 561 -4.18 19.34 41.92
CA ILE A 561 -3.35 18.30 42.52
C ILE A 561 -2.03 18.93 42.93
N ALA A 562 -1.69 18.81 44.21
CA ALA A 562 -0.39 19.15 44.75
C ALA A 562 0.36 17.88 45.13
N TYR A 563 1.67 17.85 44.84
CA TYR A 563 2.49 16.65 44.94
C TYR A 563 3.91 16.98 45.36
N THR A 564 4.40 16.35 46.44
CA THR A 564 5.72 16.66 47.02
C THR A 564 6.73 15.50 46.93
N GLY A 565 6.42 14.43 46.21
CA GLY A 565 7.20 13.18 46.18
C GLY A 565 8.52 13.25 45.39
N GLY A 566 8.71 14.23 44.51
CA GLY A 566 9.96 14.51 43.79
C GLY A 566 10.41 13.40 42.84
N GLY A 567 10.07 13.52 41.55
CA GLY A 567 10.62 12.70 40.47
C GLY A 567 10.05 11.28 40.33
N THR A 568 9.14 10.88 41.22
CA THR A 568 8.31 9.67 41.07
C THR A 568 7.05 10.02 40.24
N PRO A 569 6.80 9.40 39.08
CA PRO A 569 5.65 9.72 38.23
C PRO A 569 4.29 9.31 38.83
N LEU A 570 3.22 9.99 38.40
CA LEU A 570 1.84 9.67 38.77
C LEU A 570 0.96 9.51 37.53
N THR A 571 -0.01 8.60 37.58
CA THR A 571 -1.13 8.57 36.63
C THR A 571 -2.35 9.22 37.27
N ILE A 572 -2.87 10.27 36.63
CA ILE A 572 -4.13 10.91 37.00
C ILE A 572 -5.23 10.29 36.15
N CYS A 573 -6.34 9.95 36.79
CA CYS A 573 -7.54 9.41 36.16
C CYS A 573 -8.69 10.38 36.40
N LEU A 574 -9.25 10.94 35.32
CA LEU A 574 -10.35 11.91 35.34
C LEU A 574 -11.53 11.40 34.50
N PRO A 575 -12.79 11.69 34.85
CA PRO A 575 -13.97 11.14 34.17
C PRO A 575 -14.07 11.66 32.74
N SER A 576 -14.39 10.80 31.77
CA SER A 576 -14.64 11.27 30.39
C SER A 576 -15.84 12.23 30.33
N ILE A 577 -15.83 13.14 29.36
CA ILE A 577 -16.95 14.05 29.08
C ILE A 577 -17.81 13.53 27.91
N GLU A 578 -18.87 14.24 27.55
CA GLU A 578 -19.68 13.91 26.36
C GLU A 578 -18.83 13.98 25.07
N GLY A 579 -19.05 13.05 24.13
CA GLY A 579 -18.29 12.94 22.88
C GLY A 579 -17.57 11.59 22.73
N ASN A 580 -16.68 11.47 21.73
CA ASN A 580 -15.89 10.24 21.57
C ASN A 580 -14.66 10.28 22.50
N PRO A 581 -14.55 9.37 23.50
CA PRO A 581 -13.48 9.43 24.48
C PRO A 581 -12.09 9.15 23.91
N ASN A 582 -11.98 8.50 22.73
CA ASN A 582 -10.70 8.28 22.06
C ASN A 582 -10.08 9.59 21.53
N TYR A 583 -10.88 10.64 21.33
CA TYR A 583 -10.41 11.96 20.88
C TYR A 583 -10.40 13.03 21.98
N GLN A 584 -10.76 12.67 23.21
CA GLN A 584 -10.66 13.56 24.36
C GLN A 584 -9.23 13.60 24.91
N ALA A 585 -8.84 14.67 25.59
CA ALA A 585 -7.52 14.77 26.18
C ALA A 585 -7.52 15.60 27.47
N ILE A 586 -6.53 15.33 28.32
CA ILE A 586 -6.28 16.01 29.58
C ILE A 586 -5.35 17.20 29.33
N ILE A 587 -5.70 18.33 29.96
CA ILE A 587 -4.98 19.60 29.91
C ILE A 587 -4.42 19.89 31.31
N GLU A 588 -3.13 20.16 31.41
CA GLU A 588 -2.41 20.59 32.62
C GLU A 588 -2.00 22.06 32.48
N ASN A 589 -2.52 22.97 33.31
CA ASN A 589 -2.16 24.40 33.29
C ASN A 589 -2.19 25.04 31.88
N ASN A 590 -3.12 24.61 31.01
CA ASN A 590 -3.30 24.97 29.59
C ASN A 590 -2.39 24.24 28.57
N ALA A 591 -1.56 23.29 29.00
CA ALA A 591 -0.80 22.41 28.12
C ALA A 591 -1.52 21.07 27.93
N LEU A 592 -1.64 20.62 26.67
CA LEU A 592 -2.18 19.31 26.35
C LEU A 592 -1.18 18.23 26.79
N ILE A 593 -1.57 17.38 27.73
CA ILE A 593 -0.74 16.27 28.22
C ILE A 593 -1.22 14.91 27.72
N GLY A 594 -2.37 14.86 27.03
CA GLY A 594 -2.85 13.67 26.32
C GLY A 594 -3.78 12.79 27.16
N GLY A 595 -3.43 11.53 27.34
CA GLY A 595 -4.14 10.57 28.19
C GLY A 595 -5.14 9.63 27.49
N ARG A 596 -5.07 8.34 27.82
CA ARG A 596 -5.82 7.22 27.20
C ARG A 596 -7.15 6.99 27.91
N TYR A 597 -8.22 6.69 27.17
CA TYR A 597 -9.49 6.29 27.77
C TYR A 597 -9.44 4.86 28.31
N ASN A 598 -9.91 4.66 29.54
CA ASN A 598 -10.10 3.35 30.16
C ASN A 598 -11.61 3.03 30.25
N PRO A 599 -12.11 2.07 29.46
CA PRO A 599 -13.53 1.72 29.45
C PRO A 599 -14.02 1.05 30.74
N ALA A 600 -13.12 0.46 31.54
CA ALA A 600 -13.48 -0.20 32.80
C ALA A 600 -13.89 0.80 33.88
N THR A 601 -13.27 1.97 33.87
CA THR A 601 -13.46 3.02 34.89
C THR A 601 -14.19 4.23 34.32
N ASN A 602 -14.43 4.27 33.01
CA ASN A 602 -14.96 5.43 32.29
C ASN A 602 -14.13 6.71 32.52
N MET A 603 -12.81 6.55 32.69
CA MET A 603 -11.87 7.65 32.97
C MET A 603 -10.82 7.77 31.87
N LEU A 604 -10.39 9.00 31.59
CA LEU A 604 -9.15 9.31 30.90
C LEU A 604 -7.97 9.22 31.87
N GLU A 605 -6.94 8.49 31.49
CA GLU A 605 -5.73 8.27 32.26
C GLU A 605 -4.56 8.99 31.59
N ALA A 606 -3.90 9.92 32.28
CA ALA A 606 -2.65 10.54 31.81
C ALA A 606 -1.57 10.42 32.87
N LYS A 607 -0.38 10.04 32.46
CA LYS A 607 0.80 10.07 33.33
C LYS A 607 1.36 11.49 33.39
N THR A 608 1.98 11.89 34.49
CA THR A 608 2.60 13.20 34.67
C THR A 608 3.72 13.11 35.69
N LEU A 609 4.74 13.96 35.55
CA LEU A 609 5.82 14.12 36.52
C LEU A 609 5.46 15.04 37.69
N LEU A 610 4.23 15.59 37.68
CA LEU A 610 3.62 16.49 38.65
C LEU A 610 4.49 17.65 39.14
N SER A 611 3.98 18.84 38.86
CA SER A 611 4.16 20.03 39.70
C SER A 611 2.78 20.42 40.23
N ASP A 612 2.69 21.30 41.22
CA ASP A 612 1.38 21.82 41.67
C ASP A 612 0.61 22.39 40.45
N ALA A 613 -0.50 21.74 40.09
CA ALA A 613 -1.14 21.98 38.79
C ALA A 613 -2.66 21.78 38.80
N SER A 614 -3.29 22.46 37.84
CA SER A 614 -4.72 22.40 37.54
C SER A 614 -4.95 21.55 36.30
N TYR A 615 -5.88 20.60 36.40
CA TYR A 615 -6.25 19.67 35.33
C TYR A 615 -7.68 19.85 34.85
N SER A 616 -7.91 19.73 33.54
CA SER A 616 -9.22 19.70 32.89
C SER A 616 -9.25 18.76 31.68
N ILE A 617 -10.43 18.53 31.11
CA ILE A 617 -10.64 17.62 29.97
C ILE A 617 -11.29 18.38 28.81
N LEU A 618 -10.87 18.08 27.58
CA LEU A 618 -11.40 18.68 26.35
C LEU A 618 -11.58 17.62 25.25
N GLU A 619 -12.67 17.69 24.49
CA GLU A 619 -12.81 16.97 23.21
C GLU A 619 -11.95 17.68 22.13
N ASN A 620 -11.00 16.96 21.52
CA ASN A 620 -9.93 17.57 20.72
C ASN A 620 -9.71 16.87 19.37
N VAL A 621 -10.78 16.49 18.68
CA VAL A 621 -10.69 15.86 17.35
C VAL A 621 -9.91 16.74 16.37
N LYS A 622 -8.93 16.17 15.67
CA LYS A 622 -8.15 16.84 14.61
C LYS A 622 -8.47 16.26 13.25
N TYR A 623 -8.67 17.13 12.26
CA TYR A 623 -8.92 16.77 10.87
C TYR A 623 -7.76 17.25 10.00
N PHE A 624 -7.34 16.41 9.05
CA PHE A 624 -6.31 16.73 8.07
C PHE A 624 -6.81 16.35 6.67
N ALA A 625 -6.61 17.20 5.67
CA ALA A 625 -7.19 17.01 4.34
C ALA A 625 -6.45 15.95 3.49
N ASP A 626 -5.17 15.72 3.75
CA ASP A 626 -4.28 14.90 2.94
C ASP A 626 -4.15 13.44 3.39
N ILE A 627 -4.85 13.06 4.45
CA ILE A 627 -4.87 11.69 4.98
C ILE A 627 -5.96 10.82 4.34
N ASP A 628 -6.92 11.39 3.60
CA ASP A 628 -8.02 10.63 2.97
C ASP A 628 -7.54 9.58 1.95
N ARG A 629 -6.33 9.76 1.41
CA ARG A 629 -5.66 8.84 0.47
C ARG A 629 -4.85 7.74 1.15
N THR A 630 -4.71 7.76 2.48
CA THR A 630 -3.94 6.77 3.25
C THR A 630 -4.85 5.66 3.78
N SER A 631 -4.26 4.61 4.37
CA SER A 631 -5.04 3.50 4.93
C SER A 631 -5.90 3.93 6.12
N ALA A 632 -7.03 3.25 6.36
CA ALA A 632 -7.90 3.52 7.50
C ALA A 632 -7.16 3.46 8.85
N GLN A 633 -6.25 2.49 9.00
CA GLN A 633 -5.39 2.35 10.18
C GLN A 633 -4.49 3.58 10.38
N MET A 634 -3.91 4.12 9.30
CA MET A 634 -3.08 5.32 9.36
C MET A 634 -3.91 6.56 9.70
N GLN A 635 -5.10 6.70 9.12
CA GLN A 635 -6.02 7.80 9.41
C GLN A 635 -6.40 7.82 10.89
N GLU A 636 -6.82 6.66 11.43
CA GLU A 636 -7.16 6.52 12.85
C GLU A 636 -5.96 6.85 13.75
N ALA A 637 -4.77 6.31 13.43
CA ALA A 637 -3.56 6.58 14.19
C ALA A 637 -3.21 8.07 14.22
N ILE A 638 -3.30 8.75 13.07
CA ILE A 638 -3.02 10.18 12.98
C ILE A 638 -4.04 10.97 13.81
N GLN A 639 -5.33 10.68 13.68
CA GLN A 639 -6.40 11.39 14.38
C GLN A 639 -6.32 11.19 15.90
N VAL A 640 -6.13 9.96 16.37
CA VAL A 640 -6.00 9.66 17.81
C VAL A 640 -4.78 10.39 18.38
N LEU A 641 -3.59 10.13 17.85
CA LEU A 641 -2.35 10.69 18.40
C LEU A 641 -2.32 12.23 18.38
N SER A 642 -2.87 12.85 17.33
CA SER A 642 -2.94 14.31 17.25
C SER A 642 -3.98 14.92 18.19
N SER A 643 -5.10 14.23 18.42
CA SER A 643 -6.09 14.63 19.43
C SER A 643 -5.50 14.56 20.85
N LYS A 644 -4.52 13.69 21.08
CA LYS A 644 -3.77 13.61 22.35
C LYS A 644 -2.57 14.55 22.42
N GLY A 645 -2.27 15.31 21.36
CA GLY A 645 -1.13 16.23 21.33
C GLY A 645 0.22 15.55 21.16
N ILE A 646 0.23 14.25 20.84
CA ILE A 646 1.44 13.44 20.71
C ILE A 646 2.14 13.77 19.38
N ILE A 647 1.37 13.95 18.31
CA ILE A 647 1.84 14.37 16.99
C ILE A 647 1.05 15.59 16.50
N ASN A 648 1.61 16.35 15.56
CA ASN A 648 0.96 17.54 15.00
C ASN A 648 1.11 17.57 13.47
N GLY A 649 0.17 18.25 12.79
CA GLY A 649 0.34 18.66 11.40
C GLY A 649 1.47 19.67 11.22
N ARG A 650 1.84 19.96 9.97
CA ARG A 650 2.96 20.87 9.65
C ARG A 650 2.50 22.25 9.22
N GLU A 651 1.60 22.33 8.24
CA GLU A 651 1.08 23.60 7.73
C GLU A 651 -0.43 23.52 7.48
N GLY A 652 -1.18 24.55 7.90
CA GLY A 652 -2.63 24.61 7.69
C GLY A 652 -3.35 23.40 8.27
N ASP A 653 -4.12 22.72 7.41
CA ASP A 653 -4.86 21.47 7.67
C ASP A 653 -4.15 20.23 7.08
N LEU A 654 -2.83 20.27 6.87
CA LEU A 654 -2.04 19.17 6.30
C LEU A 654 -1.20 18.43 7.36
N PHE A 655 -1.20 17.10 7.28
CA PHE A 655 -0.36 16.23 8.11
C PHE A 655 0.95 15.82 7.43
N GLU A 656 0.94 15.67 6.12
CA GLU A 656 2.03 15.16 5.26
C GLU A 656 2.47 13.73 5.61
N PRO A 657 1.61 12.71 5.42
CA PRO A 657 1.88 11.35 5.88
C PRO A 657 3.07 10.67 5.20
N ASP A 658 3.41 11.02 3.95
CA ASP A 658 4.47 10.37 3.17
C ASP A 658 5.87 10.93 3.45
N ILE A 659 5.99 12.00 4.24
CA ILE A 659 7.27 12.64 4.48
C ILE A 659 8.08 11.81 5.50
N PRO A 660 9.37 11.52 5.23
CA PRO A 660 10.24 10.85 6.19
C PRO A 660 10.37 11.59 7.52
N ILE A 661 10.54 10.84 8.60
CA ILE A 661 10.70 11.36 9.96
C ILE A 661 12.13 11.16 10.47
N SER A 662 12.67 12.15 11.16
CA SER A 662 14.02 12.08 11.74
C SER A 662 14.07 11.31 13.07
N ARG A 663 15.27 10.86 13.44
CA ARG A 663 15.55 10.24 14.75
C ARG A 663 15.20 11.18 15.89
N ALA A 664 15.50 12.47 15.78
CA ALA A 664 15.14 13.48 16.78
C ALA A 664 13.62 13.67 16.90
N GLU A 665 12.88 13.68 15.80
CA GLU A 665 11.42 13.78 15.82
C GLU A 665 10.78 12.54 16.48
N VAL A 666 11.19 11.31 16.11
CA VAL A 666 10.69 10.09 16.78
C VAL A 666 11.07 10.05 18.25
N ALA A 667 12.33 10.34 18.59
CA ALA A 667 12.78 10.38 19.98
C ALA A 667 11.94 11.38 20.79
N THR A 668 11.61 12.53 20.19
CA THR A 668 10.73 13.51 20.81
C THR A 668 9.35 12.93 21.10
N ILE A 669 8.77 12.19 20.16
CA ILE A 669 7.46 11.59 20.35
C ILE A 669 7.52 10.48 21.41
N LEU A 670 8.47 9.54 21.32
CA LEU A 670 8.61 8.45 22.29
C LEU A 670 8.85 8.96 23.72
N VAL A 671 9.73 9.95 23.89
CA VAL A 671 10.01 10.58 25.19
C VAL A 671 8.76 11.27 25.75
N ARG A 672 7.92 11.86 24.89
CA ARG A 672 6.63 12.45 25.29
C ARG A 672 5.62 11.39 25.70
N ILE A 673 5.44 10.33 24.91
CA ILE A 673 4.54 9.21 25.27
C ILE A 673 4.99 8.59 26.60
N LEU A 674 6.30 8.53 26.87
CA LEU A 674 6.85 8.00 28.11
C LEU A 674 6.85 8.98 29.29
N TYR A 675 6.44 10.24 29.08
CA TYR A 675 6.50 11.32 30.07
C TYR A 675 7.88 11.46 30.72
N ALA A 676 8.92 11.30 29.92
CA ALA A 676 10.29 11.19 30.40
C ALA A 676 11.20 12.31 29.86
N TYR A 677 10.60 13.37 29.32
CA TYR A 677 11.34 14.54 28.90
C TYR A 677 11.91 15.26 30.11
N ASP A 678 13.22 15.44 30.13
CA ASP A 678 13.84 16.39 31.05
C ASP A 678 14.67 17.41 30.25
N PRO A 679 14.34 18.72 30.36
CA PRO A 679 14.97 19.77 29.59
C PRO A 679 16.43 20.02 29.96
N PHE A 680 16.89 19.50 31.10
CA PHE A 680 18.28 19.61 31.57
C PHE A 680 19.10 18.36 31.28
N ALA A 681 18.52 17.37 30.59
CA ALA A 681 19.22 16.15 30.24
C ALA A 681 20.47 16.45 29.41
N THR A 682 21.60 15.91 29.86
CA THR A 682 22.83 15.90 29.08
C THR A 682 22.99 14.54 28.42
N SER A 683 23.38 14.54 27.15
CA SER A 683 23.75 13.32 26.43
C SER A 683 25.26 13.11 26.48
N GLN A 684 25.68 11.85 26.48
CA GLN A 684 27.07 11.43 26.27
C GLN A 684 27.35 11.07 24.80
N TYR A 685 26.38 11.26 23.92
CA TYR A 685 26.54 11.08 22.48
C TYR A 685 27.59 12.06 21.92
N ALA A 686 28.51 11.54 21.11
CA ALA A 686 29.67 12.29 20.66
C ALA A 686 29.36 13.35 19.59
N ASP A 687 28.21 13.24 18.93
CA ASP A 687 27.78 14.04 17.79
C ASP A 687 26.74 15.13 18.14
N ILE A 688 26.42 15.31 19.43
CA ILE A 688 25.48 16.34 19.90
C ILE A 688 26.21 17.65 20.21
N SER A 689 25.81 18.72 19.54
CA SER A 689 26.24 20.09 19.82
C SER A 689 25.34 20.77 20.86
N ASN A 690 25.86 21.84 21.49
CA ASN A 690 25.06 22.69 22.38
C ASN A 690 23.95 23.47 21.66
N ASP A 691 24.07 23.65 20.34
CA ASP A 691 23.13 24.41 19.51
C ASP A 691 22.03 23.54 18.88
N ASP A 692 22.09 22.20 19.03
CA ASP A 692 21.09 21.29 18.48
C ASP A 692 19.75 21.42 19.23
N TRP A 693 18.67 21.62 18.48
CA TRP A 693 17.32 21.79 19.04
C TRP A 693 16.85 20.55 19.83
N PHE A 694 17.40 19.37 19.52
CA PHE A 694 17.06 18.10 20.14
C PHE A 694 18.02 17.66 21.26
N LYS A 695 18.95 18.50 21.72
CA LYS A 695 19.95 18.11 22.74
C LYS A 695 19.34 17.47 24.00
N ALA A 696 18.33 18.13 24.59
CA ALA A 696 17.67 17.63 25.80
C ALA A 696 16.87 16.34 25.53
N ILE A 697 16.32 16.20 24.33
CA ILE A 697 15.63 14.98 23.89
C ILE A 697 16.62 13.83 23.78
N ALA A 698 17.80 14.05 23.18
CA ALA A 698 18.85 13.05 23.08
C ALA A 698 19.31 12.56 24.46
N GLY A 699 19.52 13.48 25.41
CA GLY A 699 19.85 13.12 26.79
C GLY A 699 18.72 12.34 27.50
N SER A 700 17.47 12.74 27.27
CA SER A 700 16.30 12.05 27.84
C SER A 700 16.14 10.63 27.29
N ALA A 701 16.24 10.47 25.98
CA ALA A 701 16.20 9.18 25.29
C ALA A 701 17.34 8.26 25.78
N GLN A 702 18.55 8.78 25.93
CA GLN A 702 19.69 8.01 26.42
C GLN A 702 19.45 7.43 27.82
N ARG A 703 18.88 8.21 28.75
CA ARG A 703 18.57 7.72 30.10
C ARG A 703 17.51 6.63 30.12
N LEU A 704 16.57 6.67 29.19
CA LEU A 704 15.54 5.65 29.04
C LEU A 704 16.08 4.38 28.36
N GLY A 705 17.32 4.39 27.87
CA GLY A 705 17.85 3.29 27.07
C GLY A 705 17.15 3.14 25.71
N ILE A 706 16.54 4.21 25.20
CA ILE A 706 15.88 4.24 23.89
C ILE A 706 16.73 5.04 22.91
N MET A 707 16.55 4.80 21.60
CA MET A 707 17.38 5.40 20.55
C MET A 707 18.87 5.06 20.67
N VAL A 708 19.19 3.91 21.29
CA VAL A 708 20.56 3.45 21.52
C VAL A 708 21.18 2.99 20.21
N ASP A 709 22.41 3.45 19.94
CA ASP A 709 23.24 2.90 18.88
C ASP A 709 24.57 2.39 19.42
N SER A 710 25.19 1.46 18.71
CA SER A 710 26.45 0.82 19.11
C SER A 710 27.68 1.71 18.94
N THR A 711 27.52 2.89 18.34
CA THR A 711 28.60 3.84 18.00
C THR A 711 28.68 5.02 18.97
N ASN A 712 27.78 5.08 19.96
CA ASN A 712 27.62 6.19 20.89
C ASN A 712 27.38 7.54 20.19
N ASN A 713 26.56 7.53 19.13
CA ASN A 713 26.06 8.73 18.45
C ASN A 713 24.52 8.78 18.51
N PHE A 714 23.95 9.98 18.53
CA PHE A 714 22.50 10.16 18.51
C PHE A 714 21.94 10.25 17.10
N ARG A 715 22.65 10.92 16.18
CA ARG A 715 22.29 11.12 14.78
C ARG A 715 20.91 11.79 14.61
N GLY A 716 20.66 12.88 15.34
CA GLY A 716 19.31 13.43 15.48
C GLY A 716 18.65 13.93 14.19
N ASN A 717 19.43 14.49 13.26
CA ASN A 717 18.93 14.96 11.96
C ASN A 717 18.83 13.83 10.91
N ASP A 718 19.39 12.66 11.20
CA ASP A 718 19.30 11.52 10.30
C ASP A 718 17.86 10.99 10.32
N LEU A 719 17.43 10.48 9.16
CA LEU A 719 16.15 9.79 9.05
C LEU A 719 16.22 8.49 9.84
N ILE A 720 15.16 8.20 10.60
CA ILE A 720 15.12 6.97 11.40
C ILE A 720 14.77 5.79 10.51
N THR A 721 15.43 4.65 10.76
CA THR A 721 15.12 3.41 10.05
C THR A 721 14.02 2.60 10.75
N ARG A 722 13.38 1.65 10.06
CA ARG A 722 12.39 0.75 10.67
C ARG A 722 13.00 -0.10 11.80
N LEU A 723 14.26 -0.55 11.70
CA LEU A 723 14.98 -1.24 12.79
C LEU A 723 15.15 -0.36 14.01
N GLU A 724 15.66 0.85 13.79
CA GLU A 724 15.92 1.79 14.88
C GLU A 724 14.61 2.16 15.59
N LEU A 725 13.53 2.41 14.84
CA LEU A 725 12.20 2.67 15.39
C LEU A 725 11.66 1.47 16.18
N THR A 726 11.75 0.26 15.63
CA THR A 726 11.22 -0.96 16.25
C THR A 726 12.00 -1.35 17.50
N CYS A 727 13.32 -1.27 17.48
CA CYS A 727 14.13 -1.48 18.68
C CYS A 727 13.83 -0.41 19.72
N ALA A 728 13.74 0.87 19.33
CA ALA A 728 13.38 1.93 20.27
C ALA A 728 12.01 1.67 20.92
N ILE A 729 11.02 1.25 20.12
CA ILE A 729 9.68 0.89 20.58
C ILE A 729 9.68 -0.37 21.47
N SER A 730 10.49 -1.37 21.15
CA SER A 730 10.62 -2.59 21.96
C SER A 730 11.22 -2.27 23.33
N HIS A 731 12.28 -1.46 23.34
CA HIS A 731 12.89 -0.97 24.58
C HIS A 731 11.88 -0.17 25.40
N VAL A 732 11.02 0.63 24.75
CA VAL A 732 9.93 1.35 25.43
C VAL A 732 9.07 0.38 26.23
N LEU A 733 8.56 -0.68 25.59
CA LEU A 733 7.66 -1.63 26.27
C LEU A 733 8.35 -2.49 27.32
N LYS A 734 9.55 -3.00 27.03
CA LYS A 734 10.33 -3.81 27.97
C LYS A 734 10.69 -3.04 29.23
N THR A 735 10.89 -1.73 29.12
CA THR A 735 11.16 -0.87 30.28
C THR A 735 9.91 -0.61 31.12
N LYS A 736 8.71 -0.71 30.53
CA LYS A 736 7.44 -0.32 31.17
C LYS A 736 6.59 -1.46 31.69
N GLN A 737 6.79 -2.70 31.25
CA GLN A 737 6.03 -3.85 31.74
C GLN A 737 6.92 -5.09 31.90
N THR A 738 6.51 -6.00 32.78
CA THR A 738 7.10 -7.33 32.93
C THR A 738 6.62 -8.25 31.80
N TYR A 739 7.04 -7.91 30.58
CA TYR A 739 6.89 -8.80 29.44
C TYR A 739 7.68 -10.08 29.69
N LEU A 740 7.08 -11.21 29.33
CA LEU A 740 7.77 -12.48 29.34
C LEU A 740 8.85 -12.44 28.26
N GLU A 741 10.02 -12.99 28.58
CA GLU A 741 11.06 -13.19 27.58
C GLU A 741 10.50 -13.98 26.41
N VAL A 742 11.03 -13.70 25.23
CA VAL A 742 10.70 -14.45 24.04
C VAL A 742 11.35 -15.83 24.20
N ASP A 743 10.52 -16.84 24.43
CA ASP A 743 10.92 -18.22 24.73
C ASP A 743 11.48 -18.94 23.49
N ASN A 744 10.98 -18.57 22.31
CA ASN A 744 11.42 -19.10 21.03
C ASN A 744 11.71 -17.96 20.05
N LEU A 745 12.95 -17.44 20.07
CA LEU A 745 13.39 -16.41 19.12
C LEU A 745 13.21 -16.87 17.66
N GLU A 746 13.50 -18.14 17.37
CA GLU A 746 13.40 -18.69 16.01
C GLU A 746 11.97 -18.59 15.48
N LYS A 747 10.95 -18.93 16.28
CA LYS A 747 9.52 -18.83 15.90
C LYS A 747 9.15 -17.44 15.37
N TYR A 748 9.61 -16.38 16.03
CA TYR A 748 9.21 -15.00 15.71
C TYR A 748 10.18 -14.30 14.76
N LEU A 749 11.44 -14.74 14.70
CA LEU A 749 12.42 -14.21 13.77
C LEU A 749 12.35 -14.90 12.43
N SER A 750 11.97 -16.19 12.35
CA SER A 750 11.81 -16.92 11.08
C SER A 750 10.76 -16.31 10.15
N GLU A 751 9.93 -15.43 10.71
CA GLU A 751 9.05 -14.55 9.98
C GLU A 751 9.85 -13.57 9.08
N PHE A 752 11.14 -13.31 9.32
CA PHE A 752 11.91 -12.33 8.55
C PHE A 752 13.05 -12.87 7.68
N SER A 753 13.27 -12.23 6.53
CA SER A 753 14.36 -12.38 5.54
C SER A 753 15.26 -11.15 5.53
N ASP A 754 15.00 -10.25 6.47
CA ASP A 754 15.91 -9.20 6.84
C ASP A 754 16.78 -9.54 8.04
N LEU A 755 16.68 -10.77 8.55
CA LEU A 755 17.38 -11.14 9.78
C LEU A 755 18.89 -10.91 9.69
N GLU A 756 19.51 -11.11 8.53
CA GLU A 756 20.95 -10.86 8.37
C GLU A 756 21.30 -9.38 8.29
N LEU A 757 20.34 -8.51 7.92
CA LEU A 757 20.48 -7.05 8.04
C LEU A 757 20.23 -6.57 9.46
N ILE A 758 19.52 -7.37 10.27
CA ILE A 758 19.42 -7.16 11.71
C ILE A 758 20.72 -7.62 12.37
N ASN A 759 21.39 -6.70 13.06
CA ASN A 759 22.50 -7.09 13.91
C ASN A 759 22.00 -8.08 14.99
N THR A 760 22.70 -9.19 15.23
CA THR A 760 22.30 -10.23 16.19
C THR A 760 22.02 -9.70 17.59
N ILE A 761 22.63 -8.56 17.97
CA ILE A 761 22.33 -7.87 19.22
C ILE A 761 20.86 -7.40 19.33
N ASN A 762 20.19 -7.18 18.19
CA ASN A 762 18.81 -6.70 18.10
C ASN A 762 17.78 -7.84 17.91
N TYR A 763 18.21 -9.10 17.78
CA TYR A 763 17.32 -10.26 17.63
C TYR A 763 16.31 -10.37 18.79
N TYR A 764 16.78 -10.17 20.03
CA TYR A 764 15.93 -10.22 21.23
C TYR A 764 14.83 -9.15 21.27
N ASP A 765 14.95 -8.08 20.48
CA ASP A 765 14.00 -6.95 20.45
C ASP A 765 13.11 -6.98 19.23
N VAL A 766 13.62 -7.38 18.07
CA VAL A 766 12.79 -7.53 16.87
C VAL A 766 11.88 -8.77 16.97
N ALA A 767 12.35 -9.88 17.56
CA ALA A 767 11.50 -11.04 17.87
C ALA A 767 10.35 -10.65 18.81
N PHE A 768 10.69 -9.83 19.81
CA PHE A 768 9.73 -9.31 20.78
C PHE A 768 8.69 -8.42 20.09
N ALA A 769 9.12 -7.46 19.27
CA ALA A 769 8.20 -6.60 18.53
C ALA A 769 7.25 -7.40 17.63
N THR A 770 7.74 -8.49 17.04
CA THR A 770 6.97 -9.37 16.14
C THR A 770 5.86 -10.10 16.85
N ARG A 771 6.17 -10.69 18.01
CA ARG A 771 5.19 -11.30 18.90
C ARG A 771 4.13 -10.29 19.33
N GLU A 772 4.55 -9.05 19.63
CA GLU A 772 3.64 -8.02 20.14
C GLU A 772 2.91 -7.21 19.06
N ASP A 773 3.04 -7.53 17.76
CA ASP A 773 2.48 -6.73 16.66
C ASP A 773 2.94 -5.26 16.68
N LEU A 774 4.24 -5.02 16.87
CA LEU A 774 4.86 -3.68 16.95
C LEU A 774 5.86 -3.39 15.85
N VAL A 775 5.91 -4.29 14.89
CA VAL A 775 6.78 -4.14 13.75
C VAL A 775 5.98 -3.42 12.69
N LEU A 776 6.67 -2.63 11.88
CA LEU A 776 6.28 -2.55 10.48
C LEU A 776 6.89 -3.75 9.76
N ARG A 777 6.53 -4.95 10.29
CA ARG A 777 5.54 -5.83 9.67
C ARG A 777 5.03 -5.13 8.42
N TYR A 778 5.74 -5.46 7.38
CA TYR A 778 5.54 -5.15 5.99
C TYR A 778 4.16 -5.52 5.44
N ASN A 779 4.07 -6.26 4.36
CA ASN A 779 5.09 -7.10 3.72
C ASN A 779 5.35 -8.52 4.27
N ASP A 780 6.42 -9.17 3.82
CA ASP A 780 6.82 -10.52 4.25
C ASP A 780 8.12 -10.54 5.08
N SER A 781 8.49 -9.34 5.54
CA SER A 781 9.34 -8.97 6.68
C SER A 781 9.20 -7.46 6.95
N PHE A 782 10.31 -6.74 7.14
CA PHE A 782 10.32 -5.54 7.96
C PHE A 782 11.33 -4.45 7.52
N MET A 783 12.27 -4.69 6.60
CA MET A 783 13.16 -3.64 6.02
C MET A 783 13.92 -2.80 7.07
N PRO A 784 14.85 -3.38 7.82
CA PRO A 784 15.46 -2.77 8.99
C PRO A 784 16.16 -1.43 8.70
N LEU A 785 16.63 -1.21 7.48
CA LEU A 785 17.35 0.00 7.07
C LEU A 785 16.48 1.07 6.40
N ALA A 786 15.23 0.76 6.04
CA ALA A 786 14.35 1.68 5.32
C ALA A 786 13.90 2.87 6.19
N THR A 787 13.90 4.08 5.63
CA THR A 787 13.58 5.32 6.36
C THR A 787 12.08 5.50 6.53
N VAL A 788 11.62 5.65 7.78
CA VAL A 788 10.19 5.65 8.13
C VAL A 788 9.51 6.97 7.78
N THR A 789 8.28 6.91 7.25
CA THR A 789 7.42 8.09 7.01
C THR A 789 6.66 8.53 8.27
N ARG A 790 6.15 9.77 8.29
CA ARG A 790 5.32 10.27 9.41
C ARG A 790 4.05 9.44 9.62
N GLY A 791 3.41 8.98 8.55
CA GLY A 791 2.22 8.14 8.62
C GLY A 791 2.51 6.75 9.17
N GLU A 792 3.57 6.11 8.69
CA GLU A 792 4.05 4.82 9.21
C GLU A 792 4.45 4.89 10.69
N ALA A 793 5.18 5.96 11.06
CA ALA A 793 5.52 6.23 12.45
C ALA A 793 4.26 6.40 13.30
N ALA A 794 3.22 7.09 12.80
CA ALA A 794 1.96 7.26 13.52
C ALA A 794 1.30 5.90 13.86
N ILE A 795 1.29 4.93 12.93
CA ILE A 795 0.74 3.59 13.17
C ILE A 795 1.46 2.91 14.35
N LEU A 796 2.79 2.85 14.31
CA LEU A 796 3.57 2.19 15.36
C LEU A 796 3.49 2.94 16.70
N LEU A 797 3.51 4.26 16.65
CA LEU A 797 3.38 5.10 17.84
C LEU A 797 2.00 4.96 18.49
N LYS A 798 0.93 4.77 17.70
CA LYS A 798 -0.42 4.49 18.21
C LYS A 798 -0.45 3.14 18.91
N LYS A 799 0.11 2.10 18.29
CA LYS A 799 0.22 0.77 18.90
C LYS A 799 0.92 0.82 20.27
N ILE A 800 1.90 1.70 20.44
CA ILE A 800 2.57 1.90 21.72
C ILE A 800 1.74 2.70 22.69
N TYR A 801 1.22 3.85 22.25
CA TYR A 801 0.30 4.66 23.03
C TYR A 801 -0.83 3.82 23.62
N ASP A 802 -1.46 2.98 22.81
CA ASP A 802 -2.54 2.10 23.24
C ASP A 802 -2.05 1.18 24.38
N ARG A 803 -0.86 0.58 24.30
CA ARG A 803 -0.28 -0.36 25.30
C ARG A 803 0.16 0.29 26.61
N ILE A 804 0.77 1.48 26.56
CA ILE A 804 1.36 2.09 27.76
C ILE A 804 0.48 3.14 28.46
N GLY A 805 -0.49 3.72 27.75
CA GLY A 805 -1.40 4.72 28.32
C GLY A 805 -0.86 6.13 28.21
#